data_AF-A0A2Z4IQH2-F1
#
_entry.id   AF-A0A2Z4IQH2-F1
#
_cell.length_a   1.000
_cell.length_b   1.000
_cell.length_c   1.000
_cell.angle_alpha   90.00
_cell.angle_beta   90.00
_cell.angle_gamma   90.00
#
_symmetry.space_group_name_H-M   'P 1'
#
loop_
_entity.id
_entity.type
_entity.pdbx_description
1 polymer ?
#
loop_
_entity_poly.entity_id
_entity_poly.type
_entity_poly.pdbx_seq_one_letter_code
_entity_poly.pdbx_strand_id
1 'polypeptide(L)'
;MKNLLNLLCLVLGLGLTMSCSSQDQAKKAYLFAYFAGNGPGEEAVHFAISKDGFDYRALNDNQPVISADSISKRGGVRDPHILRGEDGEFYMVLTDLYVPEDGWTNQGMVFLTSDDLVHWEHSTVFIPELFPEKFGDVSRVWAPQTIYDPAAGKYMVYFSMKQGDDPDIIYYAYANDDFTSLETEPKQLFIHPESKSCIDGDIVEKDGKYHLFFKTEGYGNGIKKAVADQLTGEYKMQEEYLQQTKEAVEGSGIFKLIDSDTYILMYDVYIKGEYQFTESTDLEHFEVIDDQVKMNFHPRHGSVLPITLEEAKRLENAFGLDEQNWITGTNGDQVYEKNVMVDQEKSTIYLPVKNETDLATLDPGFDLMVGYAMEPSGEQDFSNGPVSYTLSKPDGSSQEFLVEAKKDNNPALKGYYADPEIIYSHKTGKFHLYPTSDGFDSWSGTYFKSFSSADLTDWQDDGVMLDLHKDVDWANRNAWAPCAIEKEMDGGYKYFYYFTAAQQVGVAVADHPAGPFKDTGKALVDFKPEGARGGQEIDPDVFHDPVSGKDFFYWGNGYLAAVPLNEDMVSFDKNKVKLLTPEDGTFREGTEVFFRNGKYYFLWSENDTRSEDYRVRYAFADSPMGPLTIPEDNLVIAKAPEKGIYGTGHNSVIQVPEKDEWYIVYHRFTRPHGIAMGRAAGFHREVCIDRLTFGEDGAIIRVEPTVEGI
;
A
#
# COMPACT_ATOMS: atom_id res chain seq x y z
N MET A 1 0.26 74.07 69.06
CA MET A 1 1.35 74.72 68.32
C MET A 1 1.61 73.91 67.05
N LYS A 2 1.45 74.55 65.88
CA LYS A 2 2.10 74.30 64.59
C LYS A 2 2.32 72.85 64.09
N ASN A 3 1.56 72.50 63.06
CA ASN A 3 2.00 72.21 61.68
C ASN A 3 3.13 71.20 61.38
N LEU A 4 2.76 70.32 60.43
CA LEU A 4 3.44 69.96 59.16
C LEU A 4 4.22 68.62 59.06
N LEU A 5 3.72 67.76 58.15
CA LEU A 5 4.39 66.97 57.08
C LEU A 5 5.74 66.29 57.41
N ASN A 6 6.01 65.03 57.06
CA ASN A 6 5.77 64.41 55.76
C ASN A 6 5.83 62.87 55.77
N LEU A 7 5.23 62.32 54.71
CA LEU A 7 4.98 60.95 54.29
C LEU A 7 6.24 60.14 53.91
N LEU A 8 6.34 58.86 54.30
CA LEU A 8 6.86 57.79 53.43
C LEU A 8 6.38 56.41 53.95
N CYS A 9 5.33 55.88 53.31
CA CYS A 9 4.95 54.46 53.46
C CYS A 9 5.92 53.61 52.64
N LEU A 10 6.68 52.75 53.32
CA LEU A 10 7.46 51.69 52.71
C LEU A 10 6.53 50.49 52.45
N VAL A 11 6.06 50.33 51.22
CA VAL A 11 5.37 49.12 50.77
C VAL A 11 6.46 48.11 50.39
N LEU A 12 6.62 47.06 51.21
CA LEU A 12 7.36 45.86 50.79
C LEU A 12 6.53 45.13 49.74
N GLY A 13 6.91 45.27 48.47
CA GLY A 13 6.48 44.37 47.42
C GLY A 13 7.29 43.08 47.50
N LEU A 14 6.67 41.98 47.93
CA LEU A 14 7.15 40.65 47.58
C LEU A 14 6.89 40.45 46.09
N GLY A 15 7.93 40.63 45.28
CA GLY A 15 7.93 40.13 43.91
C GLY A 15 8.02 38.60 43.94
N LEU A 16 6.90 37.93 43.69
CA LEU A 16 6.89 36.56 43.21
C LEU A 16 7.48 36.59 41.80
N THR A 17 8.77 36.29 41.67
CA THR A 17 9.37 35.90 40.40
C THR A 17 8.79 34.54 40.04
N MET A 18 7.70 34.51 39.28
CA MET A 18 7.36 33.34 38.48
C MET A 18 8.51 33.17 37.47
N SER A 19 9.41 32.25 37.79
CA SER A 19 10.29 31.69 36.77
C SER A 19 9.36 30.85 35.89
N CYS A 20 9.10 31.31 34.66
CA CYS A 20 8.62 30.42 33.60
C CYS A 20 9.75 29.42 33.33
N SER A 21 9.76 28.31 34.07
CA SER A 21 10.31 27.08 33.53
C SER A 21 9.32 26.64 32.45
N SER A 22 9.71 26.64 31.18
CA SER A 22 9.05 25.75 30.23
C SER A 22 9.18 24.36 30.84
N GLN A 23 8.07 23.79 31.32
CA GLN A 23 8.07 22.38 31.65
C GLN A 23 8.32 21.68 30.32
N ASP A 24 9.49 21.05 30.19
CA ASP A 24 9.80 20.21 29.04
C ASP A 24 8.71 19.13 28.96
N GLN A 25 7.77 19.32 28.05
CA GLN A 25 6.63 18.43 27.89
C GLN A 25 7.17 17.10 27.35
N ALA A 26 6.79 16.01 28.02
CA ALA A 26 7.24 14.68 27.64
C ALA A 26 6.95 14.41 26.16
N LYS A 27 7.97 13.98 25.42
CA LYS A 27 7.81 13.53 24.03
C LYS A 27 7.05 12.21 24.04
N LYS A 28 6.14 12.05 23.09
CA LYS A 28 5.20 10.91 23.01
C LYS A 28 4.95 10.41 21.59
N ALA A 29 5.59 11.02 20.60
CA ALA A 29 5.48 10.65 19.20
C ALA A 29 6.74 11.12 18.45
N TYR A 30 6.84 10.75 17.19
CA TYR A 30 7.92 11.12 16.29
C TYR A 30 7.35 11.77 15.03
N LEU A 31 7.99 12.82 14.56
CA LEU A 31 7.78 13.44 13.26
C LEU A 31 8.92 13.03 12.33
N PHE A 32 8.63 12.42 11.20
CA PHE A 32 9.59 12.16 10.13
C PHE A 32 9.39 13.21 9.03
N ALA A 33 10.39 14.05 8.80
CA ALA A 33 10.46 14.95 7.66
C ALA A 33 11.30 14.34 6.54
N TYR A 34 10.78 14.30 5.31
CA TYR A 34 11.41 13.66 4.16
C TYR A 34 10.99 14.33 2.83
N PHE A 35 11.58 13.90 1.71
CA PHE A 35 11.07 14.16 0.35
C PHE A 35 10.80 12.83 -0.36
N ALA A 36 10.01 12.82 -1.44
CA ALA A 36 9.48 11.56 -2.00
C ALA A 36 10.30 10.98 -3.15
N GLY A 37 11.10 11.80 -3.85
CA GLY A 37 11.75 11.36 -5.09
C GLY A 37 12.43 12.47 -5.89
N ASN A 38 12.62 12.22 -7.18
CA ASN A 38 13.34 13.13 -8.10
C ASN A 38 12.44 13.63 -9.25
N GLY A 39 11.18 13.21 -9.27
CA GLY A 39 10.19 13.60 -10.25
C GLY A 39 9.54 14.96 -9.94
N PRO A 40 8.81 15.54 -10.90
CA PRO A 40 8.09 16.80 -10.68
C PRO A 40 7.15 16.71 -9.47
N GLY A 41 7.34 17.59 -8.48
CA GLY A 41 6.55 17.62 -7.25
C GLY A 41 7.00 16.66 -6.15
N GLU A 42 7.99 15.78 -6.41
CA GLU A 42 8.52 14.84 -5.41
C GLU A 42 9.66 15.43 -4.57
N GLU A 43 10.32 16.49 -5.07
CA GLU A 43 11.37 17.25 -4.39
C GLU A 43 10.76 18.38 -3.54
N ALA A 44 9.98 17.98 -2.53
CA ALA A 44 9.29 18.87 -1.61
C ALA A 44 9.31 18.31 -0.18
N VAL A 45 8.87 19.09 0.81
CA VAL A 45 8.83 18.62 2.21
C VAL A 45 7.54 17.85 2.46
N HIS A 46 7.69 16.62 2.93
CA HIS A 46 6.62 15.73 3.38
C HIS A 46 6.82 15.40 4.86
N PHE A 47 5.71 15.13 5.55
CA PHE A 47 5.71 14.70 6.95
C PHE A 47 5.02 13.35 7.13
N ALA A 48 5.52 12.57 8.09
CA ALA A 48 4.86 11.40 8.64
C ALA A 48 4.95 11.41 10.15
N ILE A 49 4.00 10.77 10.84
CA ILE A 49 3.99 10.67 12.30
C ILE A 49 3.98 9.21 12.74
N SER A 50 4.65 8.94 13.85
CA SER A 50 4.62 7.65 14.54
C SER A 50 4.42 7.81 16.05
N LYS A 51 3.70 6.87 16.70
CA LYS A 51 3.57 6.80 18.17
C LYS A 51 4.84 6.23 18.83
N ASP A 52 5.48 5.29 18.16
CA ASP A 52 6.48 4.39 18.76
C ASP A 52 7.85 4.48 18.09
N GLY A 53 7.93 5.10 16.90
CA GLY A 53 9.15 5.19 16.09
C GLY A 53 9.30 4.02 15.12
N PHE A 54 8.24 3.21 14.94
CA PHE A 54 8.23 2.03 14.08
C PHE A 54 7.06 2.04 13.08
N ASP A 55 5.83 2.39 13.49
CA ASP A 55 4.70 2.57 12.55
C ASP A 55 4.55 4.05 12.20
N TYR A 56 5.04 4.44 11.02
CA TYR A 56 4.92 5.80 10.49
C TYR A 56 3.80 5.89 9.46
N ARG A 57 2.97 6.92 9.60
CA ARG A 57 1.92 7.24 8.65
C ARG A 57 2.14 8.64 8.06
N ALA A 58 2.20 8.70 6.73
CA ALA A 58 2.30 9.97 6.01
C ALA A 58 1.09 10.85 6.30
N LEU A 59 1.36 12.13 6.54
CA LEU A 59 0.35 13.18 6.60
C LEU A 59 0.03 13.65 5.18
N ASN A 60 -1.10 14.35 5.03
CA ASN A 60 -1.56 15.02 3.82
C ASN A 60 -1.69 14.08 2.61
N ASP A 61 -2.08 12.82 2.84
CA ASP A 61 -2.11 11.76 1.82
C ASP A 61 -0.78 11.62 1.05
N ASN A 62 0.34 11.79 1.78
CA ASN A 62 1.69 11.84 1.23
C ASN A 62 1.87 12.92 0.13
N GLN A 63 1.06 13.97 0.14
CA GLN A 63 1.32 15.20 -0.61
C GLN A 63 2.23 16.13 0.19
N PRO A 64 2.99 17.02 -0.47
CA PRO A 64 3.85 17.96 0.21
C PRO A 64 3.10 18.79 1.27
N VAL A 65 3.66 18.90 2.48
CA VAL A 65 3.15 19.79 3.54
C VAL A 65 3.66 21.22 3.38
N ILE A 66 4.80 21.37 2.70
CA ILE A 66 5.33 22.66 2.25
C ILE A 66 5.64 22.53 0.76
N SER A 67 5.01 23.39 -0.05
CA SER A 67 5.29 23.44 -1.49
C SER A 67 6.72 23.90 -1.76
N ALA A 68 7.48 23.16 -2.57
CA ALA A 68 8.84 23.54 -2.90
C ALA A 68 8.92 24.93 -3.54
N ASP A 69 7.99 25.26 -4.44
CA ASP A 69 7.93 26.56 -5.12
C ASP A 69 7.72 27.75 -4.17
N SER A 70 7.21 27.52 -2.96
CA SER A 70 7.02 28.61 -1.99
C SER A 70 8.27 28.94 -1.18
N ILE A 71 9.28 28.07 -1.18
CA ILE A 71 10.48 28.22 -0.34
C ILE A 71 11.82 28.08 -1.09
N SER A 72 11.79 27.45 -2.26
CA SER A 72 12.95 27.21 -3.12
C SER A 72 13.20 28.38 -4.08
N LYS A 73 14.46 28.57 -4.48
CA LYS A 73 14.84 29.42 -5.61
C LYS A 73 15.11 28.64 -6.90
N ARG A 74 15.16 27.31 -6.82
CA ARG A 74 15.36 26.37 -7.93
C ARG A 74 14.09 25.63 -8.37
N GLY A 75 13.05 25.60 -7.54
CA GLY A 75 11.80 24.87 -7.79
C GLY A 75 11.72 23.50 -7.11
N GLY A 76 12.70 23.15 -6.28
CA GLY A 76 12.78 21.87 -5.57
C GLY A 76 13.57 22.00 -4.27
N VAL A 77 13.20 21.21 -3.26
CA VAL A 77 13.92 21.09 -1.98
C VAL A 77 14.12 19.63 -1.62
N ARG A 78 15.25 19.34 -0.97
CA ARG A 78 15.66 17.98 -0.60
C ARG A 78 16.28 17.95 0.79
N ASP A 79 16.44 16.74 1.32
CA ASP A 79 17.20 16.45 2.53
C ASP A 79 16.76 17.26 3.78
N PRO A 80 15.46 17.24 4.15
CA PRO A 80 14.97 17.94 5.34
C PRO A 80 15.63 17.44 6.63
N HIS A 81 16.39 18.32 7.27
CA HIS A 81 16.85 18.15 8.64
C HIS A 81 16.08 19.08 9.59
N ILE A 82 15.31 18.51 10.50
CA ILE A 82 14.51 19.25 11.49
C ILE A 82 15.10 19.13 12.90
N LEU A 83 15.12 20.24 13.64
CA LEU A 83 15.63 20.36 15.00
C LEU A 83 14.65 21.13 15.88
N ARG A 84 14.51 20.74 17.14
CA ARG A 84 13.93 21.61 18.17
C ARG A 84 15.04 22.43 18.82
N GLY A 85 14.88 23.75 18.81
CA GLY A 85 15.78 24.69 19.43
C GLY A 85 15.76 24.67 20.96
N GLU A 86 16.83 25.16 21.56
CA GLU A 86 16.96 25.41 23.01
C GLU A 86 15.99 26.50 23.50
N ASP A 87 15.48 27.34 22.60
CA ASP A 87 14.43 28.33 22.83
C ASP A 87 13.00 27.77 22.67
N GLY A 88 12.87 26.53 22.22
CA GLY A 88 11.61 25.84 21.99
C GLY A 88 11.01 26.04 20.60
N GLU A 89 11.63 26.85 19.73
CA GLU A 89 11.24 26.94 18.32
C GLU A 89 11.72 25.70 17.54
N PHE A 90 11.27 25.58 16.30
CA PHE A 90 11.66 24.53 15.38
C PHE A 90 12.43 25.12 14.22
N TYR A 91 13.54 24.48 13.89
CA TYR A 91 14.42 24.85 12.79
C TYR A 91 14.45 23.73 11.77
N MET A 92 14.42 24.08 10.50
CA MET A 92 14.67 23.13 9.42
C MET A 92 15.65 23.71 8.41
N VAL A 93 16.52 22.87 7.88
CA VAL A 93 17.39 23.22 6.76
C VAL A 93 17.20 22.21 5.62
N LEU A 94 17.33 22.68 4.38
CA LEU A 94 17.10 21.91 3.17
C LEU A 94 18.16 22.22 2.11
N THR A 95 18.44 21.26 1.25
CA THR A 95 19.11 21.48 -0.03
C THR A 95 18.15 22.19 -0.99
N ASP A 96 18.55 23.32 -1.59
CA ASP A 96 17.79 24.02 -2.65
C ASP A 96 18.20 23.49 -4.04
N LEU A 97 17.39 22.62 -4.64
CA LEU A 97 17.68 21.96 -5.91
C LEU A 97 16.43 21.42 -6.60
N TYR A 98 16.34 21.62 -7.92
CA TYR A 98 15.40 20.90 -8.78
C TYR A 98 16.12 20.02 -9.82
N VAL A 99 16.23 18.71 -9.57
CA VAL A 99 17.04 17.78 -10.39
C VAL A 99 16.65 17.78 -11.88
N PRO A 100 15.36 17.81 -12.27
CA PRO A 100 14.98 17.81 -13.68
C PRO A 100 15.57 18.97 -14.51
N GLU A 101 15.87 20.11 -13.90
CA GLU A 101 16.45 21.27 -14.59
C GLU A 101 17.93 21.49 -14.26
N ASP A 102 18.34 21.30 -13.01
CA ASP A 102 19.69 21.62 -12.52
C ASP A 102 20.67 20.43 -12.54
N GLY A 103 20.16 19.20 -12.73
CA GLY A 103 20.95 17.99 -12.52
C GLY A 103 21.45 17.87 -11.07
N TRP A 104 22.74 17.64 -10.87
CA TRP A 104 23.36 17.49 -9.54
C TRP A 104 24.24 18.69 -9.16
N THR A 105 23.88 19.89 -9.62
CA THR A 105 24.58 21.14 -9.30
C THR A 105 23.68 22.02 -8.45
N ASN A 106 24.13 22.40 -7.26
CA ASN A 106 23.35 23.21 -6.36
C ASN A 106 24.27 24.08 -5.50
N GLN A 107 23.84 25.29 -5.15
CA GLN A 107 24.68 26.25 -4.40
C GLN A 107 23.97 26.78 -3.16
N GLY A 108 22.70 26.41 -3.01
CA GLY A 108 21.77 27.01 -2.09
C GLY A 108 21.30 26.06 -1.01
N MET A 109 20.95 26.64 0.13
CA MET A 109 20.25 25.99 1.22
C MET A 109 19.04 26.84 1.61
N VAL A 110 17.96 26.19 2.00
CA VAL A 110 16.79 26.85 2.58
C VAL A 110 16.85 26.70 4.10
N PHE A 111 16.61 27.78 4.82
CA PHE A 111 16.48 27.84 6.27
C PHE A 111 15.02 28.12 6.60
N LEU A 112 14.45 27.38 7.55
CA LEU A 112 13.09 27.55 8.00
C LEU A 112 13.00 27.62 9.52
N THR A 113 12.08 28.44 10.01
CA THR A 113 11.74 28.58 11.43
C THR A 113 10.24 28.39 11.63
N SER A 114 9.84 27.82 12.76
CA SER A 114 8.43 27.63 13.14
C SER A 114 8.26 27.57 14.65
N ASP A 115 7.14 28.07 15.17
CA ASP A 115 6.71 27.90 16.56
C ASP A 115 5.74 26.71 16.75
N ASP A 116 5.28 26.12 15.63
CA ASP A 116 4.16 25.18 15.65
C ASP A 116 4.25 23.96 14.73
N LEU A 117 5.35 23.82 13.97
CA LEU A 117 5.58 22.78 12.96
C LEU A 117 4.65 22.84 11.73
N VAL A 118 3.69 23.77 11.69
CA VAL A 118 2.69 23.89 10.63
C VAL A 118 2.98 25.09 9.75
N HIS A 119 3.22 26.24 10.36
CA HIS A 119 3.53 27.50 9.70
C HIS A 119 5.02 27.75 9.76
N TRP A 120 5.62 27.95 8.60
CA TRP A 120 7.05 28.09 8.45
C TRP A 120 7.40 29.44 7.82
N GLU A 121 8.28 30.19 8.47
CA GLU A 121 9.02 31.26 7.81
C GLU A 121 10.24 30.66 7.13
N HIS A 122 10.71 31.26 6.03
CA HIS A 122 11.84 30.74 5.29
C HIS A 122 12.76 31.84 4.77
N SER A 123 14.00 31.44 4.51
CA SER A 123 14.99 32.20 3.77
C SER A 123 15.86 31.25 2.95
N THR A 124 16.37 31.71 1.82
CA THR A 124 17.26 30.92 0.96
C THR A 124 18.58 31.65 0.85
N VAL A 125 19.68 30.93 1.04
CA VAL A 125 21.03 31.49 0.94
C VAL A 125 21.87 30.69 -0.04
N PHE A 126 22.79 31.38 -0.73
CA PHE A 126 23.74 30.76 -1.65
C PHE A 126 25.16 30.98 -1.14
N ILE A 127 25.93 29.89 -0.98
CA ILE A 127 27.29 29.96 -0.46
C ILE A 127 28.20 30.89 -1.29
N PRO A 128 28.21 30.83 -2.64
CA PRO A 128 28.99 31.75 -3.48
C PRO A 128 28.60 33.22 -3.32
N GLU A 129 27.36 33.52 -2.93
CA GLU A 129 26.88 34.89 -2.75
C GLU A 129 27.23 35.46 -1.37
N LEU A 130 27.12 34.62 -0.33
CA LEU A 130 27.47 35.00 1.05
C LEU A 130 28.97 35.17 1.23
N PHE A 131 29.78 34.32 0.58
CA PHE A 131 31.23 34.27 0.79
C PHE A 131 32.01 34.24 -0.54
N PRO A 132 31.85 35.26 -1.41
CA PRO A 132 32.35 35.23 -2.78
C PRO A 132 33.87 35.18 -2.90
N GLU A 133 34.61 35.70 -1.91
CA GLU A 133 36.07 35.74 -1.96
C GLU A 133 36.72 34.36 -1.82
N LYS A 134 36.11 33.48 -1.02
CA LYS A 134 36.67 32.15 -0.72
C LYS A 134 35.88 31.01 -1.34
N PHE A 135 34.58 31.17 -1.57
CA PHE A 135 33.67 30.10 -1.97
C PHE A 135 32.87 30.45 -3.23
N GLY A 136 33.35 31.42 -4.03
CA GLY A 136 32.70 31.87 -5.26
C GLY A 136 32.62 30.82 -6.38
N ASP A 137 33.41 29.75 -6.31
CA ASP A 137 33.47 28.63 -7.26
C ASP A 137 32.91 27.31 -6.68
N VAL A 138 32.13 27.40 -5.59
CA VAL A 138 31.36 26.26 -5.07
C VAL A 138 30.29 25.84 -6.09
N SER A 139 30.17 24.53 -6.29
CA SER A 139 29.26 23.92 -7.27
C SER A 139 28.20 23.02 -6.65
N ARG A 140 28.41 22.55 -5.42
CA ARG A 140 27.50 21.65 -4.69
C ARG A 140 27.46 21.98 -3.21
N VAL A 141 26.26 21.97 -2.62
CA VAL A 141 25.99 22.20 -1.19
C VAL A 141 24.88 21.23 -0.75
N TRP A 142 25.22 20.06 -0.23
CA TRP A 142 24.26 18.98 0.02
C TRP A 142 23.96 18.75 1.48
N ALA A 143 22.72 18.33 1.72
CA ALA A 143 22.26 17.73 2.97
C ALA A 143 22.66 18.55 4.19
N PRO A 144 22.25 19.82 4.27
CA PRO A 144 22.49 20.59 5.47
C PRO A 144 21.76 19.98 6.65
N GLN A 145 22.40 20.01 7.81
CA GLN A 145 21.84 19.61 9.08
C GLN A 145 22.22 20.63 10.16
N THR A 146 21.49 20.62 11.27
CA THR A 146 21.61 21.63 12.33
C THR A 146 21.80 20.97 13.68
N ILE A 147 22.73 21.47 14.49
CA ILE A 147 22.93 21.06 15.88
C ILE A 147 23.28 22.27 16.74
N TYR A 148 22.79 22.33 17.97
CA TYR A 148 23.17 23.40 18.90
C TYR A 148 24.60 23.17 19.41
N ASP A 149 25.43 24.22 19.39
CA ASP A 149 26.76 24.23 19.98
C ASP A 149 26.74 24.99 21.32
N PRO A 150 26.78 24.29 22.47
CA PRO A 150 26.78 24.93 23.78
C PRO A 150 28.02 25.79 24.05
N ALA A 151 29.15 25.49 23.40
CA ALA A 151 30.39 26.24 23.59
C ALA A 151 30.36 27.58 22.84
N ALA A 152 29.72 27.62 21.67
CA ALA A 152 29.50 28.85 20.91
C ALA A 152 28.23 29.60 21.35
N GLY A 153 27.27 28.90 21.94
CA GLY A 153 25.94 29.43 22.25
C GLY A 153 25.10 29.70 21.01
N LYS A 154 25.30 28.93 19.93
CA LYS A 154 24.71 29.14 18.59
C LYS A 154 24.35 27.83 17.93
N TYR A 155 23.45 27.88 16.94
CA TYR A 155 23.19 26.75 16.06
C TYR A 155 24.29 26.63 15.00
N MET A 156 24.92 25.47 14.96
CA MET A 156 25.86 25.08 13.93
C MET A 156 25.09 24.39 12.80
N VAL A 157 25.23 24.91 11.58
CA VAL A 157 24.75 24.26 10.36
C VAL A 157 25.94 23.60 9.68
N TYR A 158 25.83 22.32 9.40
CA TYR A 158 26.87 21.52 8.76
C TYR A 158 26.32 20.86 7.51
N PHE A 159 27.13 20.81 6.46
CA PHE A 159 26.69 20.45 5.11
C PHE A 159 27.88 19.96 4.29
N SER A 160 27.60 19.18 3.26
CA SER A 160 28.62 18.68 2.35
C SER A 160 28.82 19.68 1.21
N MET A 161 30.05 20.01 0.86
CA MET A 161 30.31 21.04 -0.14
C MET A 161 31.40 20.62 -1.11
N LYS A 162 31.20 20.91 -2.40
CA LYS A 162 32.22 20.78 -3.45
C LYS A 162 32.64 22.13 -3.99
N GLN A 163 33.95 22.36 -3.97
CA GLN A 163 34.59 23.54 -4.52
C GLN A 163 35.62 23.13 -5.57
N GLY A 164 35.55 23.70 -6.77
CA GLY A 164 36.43 23.34 -7.87
C GLY A 164 36.51 21.84 -8.14
N ASP A 165 37.73 21.32 -8.29
CA ASP A 165 38.00 19.89 -8.55
C ASP A 165 38.14 19.05 -7.28
N ASP A 166 38.11 19.66 -6.09
CA ASP A 166 38.29 18.98 -4.81
C ASP A 166 37.11 18.03 -4.49
N PRO A 167 37.34 16.95 -3.71
CA PRO A 167 36.25 16.06 -3.27
C PRO A 167 35.20 16.83 -2.46
N ASP A 168 33.98 16.30 -2.44
CA ASP A 168 32.93 16.76 -1.52
C ASP A 168 33.36 16.41 -0.09
N ILE A 169 33.40 17.40 0.78
CA ILE A 169 33.76 17.20 2.18
C ILE A 169 32.78 17.97 3.06
N ILE A 170 32.78 17.68 4.36
CA ILE A 170 31.80 18.23 5.29
C ILE A 170 32.36 19.52 5.88
N TYR A 171 31.60 20.59 5.76
CA TYR A 171 31.85 21.90 6.34
C TYR A 171 30.84 22.21 7.43
N TYR A 172 31.16 23.20 8.25
CA TYR A 172 30.23 23.81 9.19
C TYR A 172 30.33 25.34 9.17
N ALA A 173 29.24 26.00 9.52
CA ALA A 173 29.14 27.43 9.79
C ALA A 173 28.08 27.66 10.88
N TYR A 174 28.12 28.80 11.56
CA TYR A 174 27.09 29.18 12.52
C TYR A 174 26.00 30.01 11.85
N ALA A 175 24.75 29.70 12.20
CA ALA A 175 23.60 30.50 11.83
C ALA A 175 23.60 31.84 12.59
N ASN A 176 23.03 32.88 11.98
CA ASN A 176 22.73 34.14 12.67
C ASN A 176 21.61 33.95 13.71
N ASP A 177 21.47 34.91 14.62
CA ASP A 177 20.56 34.83 15.76
C ASP A 177 19.08 34.62 15.38
N ASP A 178 18.64 35.09 14.20
CA ASP A 178 17.29 34.92 13.64
C ASP A 178 17.15 33.69 12.73
N PHE A 179 18.19 32.87 12.59
CA PHE A 179 18.21 31.64 11.79
C PHE A 179 17.79 31.83 10.32
N THR A 180 18.14 32.99 9.72
CA THR A 180 17.85 33.32 8.31
C THR A 180 19.07 33.23 7.39
N SER A 181 20.26 33.02 7.94
CA SER A 181 21.51 33.00 7.19
C SER A 181 22.66 32.37 7.97
N LEU A 182 23.84 32.34 7.34
CA LEU A 182 25.10 31.99 7.98
C LEU A 182 25.89 33.26 8.32
N GLU A 183 26.30 33.42 9.57
CA GLU A 183 27.07 34.60 10.00
C GLU A 183 28.60 34.36 10.00
N THR A 184 29.04 33.11 9.92
CA THR A 184 30.46 32.76 9.85
C THR A 184 30.80 32.10 8.52
N GLU A 185 32.00 32.37 8.01
CA GLU A 185 32.55 31.64 6.87
C GLU A 185 32.58 30.12 7.14
N PRO A 186 32.21 29.28 6.14
CA PRO A 186 32.33 27.83 6.24
C PRO A 186 33.75 27.38 6.61
N LYS A 187 33.84 26.43 7.53
CA LYS A 187 35.09 25.78 7.95
C LYS A 187 34.99 24.29 7.73
N GLN A 188 36.09 23.67 7.32
CA GLN A 188 36.14 22.21 7.19
C GLN A 188 35.86 21.56 8.56
N LEU A 189 34.81 20.73 8.61
CA LEU A 189 34.47 19.90 9.76
C LEU A 189 35.17 18.55 9.67
N PHE A 190 35.01 17.89 8.51
CA PHE A 190 35.55 16.55 8.29
C PHE A 190 35.93 16.34 6.82
N ILE A 191 37.07 15.68 6.64
CA ILE A 191 37.55 15.16 5.36
C ILE A 191 38.02 13.73 5.58
N HIS A 192 37.70 12.84 4.64
CA HIS A 192 38.22 11.47 4.67
C HIS A 192 39.77 11.48 4.75
N PRO A 193 40.42 10.64 5.57
CA PRO A 193 41.88 10.65 5.76
C PRO A 193 42.70 10.47 4.46
N GLU A 194 42.09 9.83 3.45
CA GLU A 194 42.68 9.64 2.11
C GLU A 194 42.24 10.70 1.08
N SER A 195 41.66 11.83 1.52
CA SER A 195 41.18 12.92 0.66
C SER A 195 40.18 12.46 -0.41
N LYS A 196 39.21 11.64 0.00
CA LYS A 196 38.10 11.17 -0.85
C LYS A 196 36.78 11.82 -0.41
N SER A 197 35.76 11.76 -1.26
CA SER A 197 34.47 12.40 -0.99
C SER A 197 33.73 11.79 0.22
N CYS A 198 33.22 12.63 1.11
CA CYS A 198 32.34 12.24 2.21
C CYS A 198 31.19 13.24 2.28
N ILE A 199 29.96 12.74 2.28
CA ILE A 199 28.74 13.56 2.25
C ILE A 199 27.71 13.08 3.26
N ASP A 200 26.57 13.76 3.33
CA ASP A 200 25.38 13.40 4.14
C ASP A 200 25.74 13.17 5.61
N GLY A 201 26.33 14.20 6.23
CA GLY A 201 26.73 14.14 7.64
C GLY A 201 25.53 14.21 8.57
N ASP A 202 25.54 13.38 9.63
CA ASP A 202 24.60 13.47 10.77
C ASP A 202 25.36 13.29 12.10
N ILE A 203 25.19 14.23 13.03
CA ILE A 203 25.93 14.30 14.29
C ILE A 203 25.00 14.03 15.48
N VAL A 204 25.37 13.04 16.29
CA VAL A 204 24.76 12.80 17.60
C VAL A 204 25.77 12.88 18.72
N GLU A 205 25.37 13.46 19.85
CA GLU A 205 26.15 13.44 21.09
C GLU A 205 25.80 12.20 21.91
N LYS A 206 26.83 11.50 22.39
CA LYS A 206 26.69 10.39 23.32
C LYS A 206 27.93 10.27 24.19
N ASP A 207 27.72 10.10 25.50
CA ASP A 207 28.78 9.87 26.48
C ASP A 207 29.91 10.93 26.47
N GLY A 208 29.56 12.18 26.17
CA GLY A 208 30.48 13.32 26.08
C GLY A 208 31.29 13.36 24.78
N LYS A 209 30.87 12.62 23.75
CA LYS A 209 31.52 12.55 22.43
C LYS A 209 30.54 12.84 21.32
N TYR A 210 31.05 13.40 20.23
CA TYR A 210 30.28 13.67 19.03
C TYR A 210 30.58 12.61 17.98
N HIS A 211 29.52 11.95 17.51
CA HIS A 211 29.58 10.89 16.50
C HIS A 211 28.98 11.42 15.21
N LEU A 212 29.84 11.66 14.21
CA LEU A 212 29.46 12.07 12.86
C LEU A 212 29.31 10.82 11.99
N PHE A 213 28.08 10.47 11.64
CA PHE A 213 27.75 9.49 10.61
C PHE A 213 27.83 10.18 9.24
N PHE A 214 28.34 9.49 8.23
CA PHE A 214 28.47 10.06 6.88
C PHE A 214 28.53 8.97 5.81
N LYS A 215 28.17 9.34 4.57
CA LYS A 215 28.29 8.50 3.38
C LYS A 215 29.67 8.64 2.74
N THR A 216 30.31 7.52 2.39
CA THR A 216 31.47 7.51 1.48
C THR A 216 31.00 7.57 0.03
N GLU A 217 31.25 8.69 -0.66
CA GLU A 217 30.70 8.95 -2.00
C GLU A 217 31.68 8.55 -3.11
N GLY A 218 31.24 7.70 -4.04
CA GLY A 218 32.03 7.24 -5.19
C GLY A 218 33.11 6.19 -4.87
N TYR A 219 33.19 5.71 -3.62
CA TYR A 219 34.04 4.60 -3.20
C TYR A 219 33.44 3.93 -1.97
N GLY A 220 33.47 2.60 -1.94
CA GLY A 220 32.95 1.82 -0.82
C GLY A 220 31.56 2.26 -0.37
N ASN A 221 30.67 2.56 -1.32
CA ASN A 221 29.41 3.29 -1.16
C ASN A 221 28.60 2.86 0.07
N GLY A 222 28.72 3.64 1.14
CA GLY A 222 28.20 3.21 2.41
C GLY A 222 28.34 4.18 3.57
N ILE A 223 27.72 3.84 4.70
CA ILE A 223 27.72 4.66 5.92
C ILE A 223 28.89 4.26 6.82
N LYS A 224 29.71 5.25 7.17
CA LYS A 224 30.75 5.19 8.19
C LYS A 224 30.49 6.23 9.26
N LYS A 225 31.31 6.22 10.32
CA LYS A 225 31.33 7.33 11.28
C LYS A 225 32.72 7.80 11.65
N ALA A 226 32.79 9.01 12.19
CA ALA A 226 33.95 9.59 12.81
C ALA A 226 33.58 10.15 14.20
N VAL A 227 34.54 10.18 15.13
CA VAL A 227 34.28 10.57 16.52
C VAL A 227 35.21 11.69 16.98
N ALA A 228 34.66 12.69 17.67
CA ALA A 228 35.40 13.81 18.25
C ALA A 228 35.04 14.04 19.73
N ASP A 229 35.96 14.63 20.50
CA ASP A 229 35.73 15.06 21.89
C ASP A 229 35.03 16.43 21.99
N GLN A 230 34.95 17.16 20.88
CA GLN A 230 34.32 18.49 20.77
C GLN A 230 33.60 18.58 19.44
N LEU A 231 32.46 19.28 19.40
CA LEU A 231 31.61 19.38 18.21
C LEU A 231 32.36 19.89 16.97
N THR A 232 33.26 20.87 17.16
CA THR A 232 34.11 21.46 16.11
C THR A 232 35.58 21.02 16.21
N GLY A 233 35.81 19.88 16.88
CA GLY A 233 37.14 19.30 17.10
C GLY A 233 37.64 18.43 15.94
N GLU A 234 38.71 17.67 16.21
CA GLU A 234 39.27 16.71 15.26
C GLU A 234 38.47 15.40 15.27
N TYR A 235 37.69 15.16 14.22
CA TYR A 235 36.96 13.90 14.02
C TYR A 235 37.88 12.79 13.52
N LYS A 236 37.91 11.68 14.26
CA LYS A 236 38.68 10.48 13.91
C LYS A 236 37.77 9.44 13.30
N MET A 237 37.97 9.17 12.01
CA MET A 237 37.22 8.16 11.27
C MET A 237 37.43 6.77 11.84
N GLN A 238 36.36 5.98 11.90
CA GLN A 238 36.42 4.56 12.18
C GLN A 238 36.37 3.73 10.88
N GLU A 239 36.98 2.55 10.91
CA GLU A 239 37.17 1.74 9.69
C GLU A 239 35.93 0.99 9.24
N GLU A 240 35.04 0.62 10.16
CA GLU A 240 33.89 -0.24 9.88
C GLU A 240 32.76 0.52 9.17
N TYR A 241 32.08 -0.20 8.26
CA TYR A 241 30.82 0.23 7.68
C TYR A 241 29.67 -0.18 8.60
N LEU A 242 28.68 0.71 8.77
CA LEU A 242 27.60 0.54 9.73
C LEU A 242 26.28 0.05 9.09
N GLN A 243 26.17 0.17 7.77
CA GLN A 243 25.02 -0.37 7.03
C GLN A 243 24.99 -1.91 7.11
N GLN A 244 23.78 -2.48 7.03
CA GLN A 244 23.57 -3.92 7.09
C GLN A 244 23.17 -4.52 5.72
N THR A 245 23.34 -3.72 4.66
CA THR A 245 23.08 -4.08 3.27
C THR A 245 24.32 -3.95 2.40
N LYS A 246 24.37 -4.73 1.31
CA LYS A 246 25.42 -4.63 0.28
C LYS A 246 25.09 -3.64 -0.83
N GLU A 247 23.86 -3.12 -0.83
CA GLU A 247 23.40 -2.14 -1.80
C GLU A 247 24.03 -0.76 -1.51
N ALA A 248 23.99 0.11 -2.50
CA ALA A 248 24.41 1.50 -2.31
C ALA A 248 23.37 2.24 -1.45
N VAL A 249 23.86 3.02 -0.49
CA VAL A 249 23.04 3.75 0.50
C VAL A 249 23.48 5.20 0.63
N GLU A 250 22.58 6.07 1.07
CA GLU A 250 22.85 7.49 1.34
C GLU A 250 21.96 8.06 2.44
N GLY A 251 22.19 9.33 2.80
CA GLY A 251 21.31 10.05 3.71
C GLY A 251 21.12 9.40 5.07
N SER A 252 22.22 9.19 5.81
CA SER A 252 22.12 8.65 7.17
C SER A 252 21.35 9.62 8.08
N GLY A 253 20.35 9.08 8.77
CA GLY A 253 19.64 9.74 9.86
C GLY A 253 19.78 8.92 11.14
N ILE A 254 20.14 9.55 12.25
CA ILE A 254 20.20 8.92 13.57
C ILE A 254 19.33 9.64 14.58
N PHE A 255 18.47 8.89 15.27
CA PHE A 255 17.65 9.42 16.35
C PHE A 255 17.57 8.45 17.51
N LYS A 256 17.29 8.97 18.71
CA LYS A 256 17.14 8.18 19.94
C LYS A 256 15.66 7.88 20.18
N LEU A 257 15.34 6.63 20.54
CA LEU A 257 13.99 6.28 20.96
C LEU A 257 13.66 6.95 22.31
N ILE A 258 12.45 7.50 22.41
CA ILE A 258 11.88 8.12 23.61
C ILE A 258 11.92 7.12 24.76
N ASP A 259 12.36 7.59 25.93
CA ASP A 259 12.43 6.80 27.17
C ASP A 259 13.28 5.50 27.04
N SER A 260 14.21 5.43 26.09
CA SER A 260 15.10 4.29 25.82
C SER A 260 16.56 4.73 25.63
N ASP A 261 17.52 3.81 25.73
CA ASP A 261 18.93 4.02 25.34
C ASP A 261 19.24 3.55 23.91
N THR A 262 18.23 3.07 23.20
CA THR A 262 18.33 2.63 21.81
C THR A 262 18.30 3.82 20.86
N TYR A 263 19.20 3.77 19.88
CA TYR A 263 19.28 4.66 18.73
C TYR A 263 18.87 3.90 17.48
N ILE A 264 18.18 4.60 16.58
CA ILE A 264 17.82 4.10 15.26
C ILE A 264 18.71 4.81 14.25
N LEU A 265 19.46 4.04 13.48
CA LEU A 265 20.15 4.51 12.28
C LEU A 265 19.32 4.07 11.07
N MET A 266 18.86 5.05 10.30
CA MET A 266 18.12 4.88 9.06
C MET A 266 18.91 5.43 7.88
N TYR A 267 18.76 4.83 6.69
CA TYR A 267 19.38 5.30 5.46
C TYR A 267 18.63 4.84 4.22
N ASP A 268 18.77 5.64 3.16
CA ASP A 268 18.10 5.49 1.88
C ASP A 268 18.84 4.48 0.98
N VAL A 269 18.20 3.35 0.68
CA VAL A 269 18.67 2.35 -0.30
C VAL A 269 18.19 2.76 -1.68
N TYR A 270 18.67 3.91 -2.14
CA TYR A 270 18.09 4.72 -3.21
C TYR A 270 17.91 4.02 -4.57
N ILE A 271 18.67 2.96 -4.85
CA ILE A 271 18.50 2.16 -6.09
C ILE A 271 17.22 1.31 -6.02
N LYS A 272 16.84 0.86 -4.84
CA LYS A 272 15.62 0.07 -4.59
C LYS A 272 14.40 0.93 -4.31
N GLY A 273 14.60 2.20 -3.97
CA GLY A 273 13.50 3.06 -3.52
C GLY A 273 12.95 2.63 -2.16
N GLU A 274 13.83 2.08 -1.32
CA GLU A 274 13.51 1.54 0.01
C GLU A 274 14.40 2.23 1.06
N TYR A 275 13.94 2.27 2.30
CA TYR A 275 14.77 2.62 3.46
C TYR A 275 15.16 1.36 4.21
N GLN A 276 16.32 1.38 4.85
CA GLN A 276 16.70 0.38 5.84
C GLN A 276 16.82 1.04 7.21
N PHE A 277 16.22 0.40 8.22
CA PHE A 277 16.25 0.79 9.61
C PHE A 277 17.05 -0.21 10.42
N THR A 278 17.88 0.33 11.30
CA THR A 278 18.71 -0.47 12.20
C THR A 278 18.71 0.11 13.59
N GLU A 279 18.88 -0.73 14.61
CA GLU A 279 18.95 -0.28 16.01
C GLU A 279 20.31 -0.54 16.64
N SER A 280 20.70 0.31 17.60
CA SER A 280 21.92 0.16 18.38
C SER A 280 21.80 0.81 19.75
N THR A 281 22.44 0.23 20.78
CA THR A 281 22.60 0.87 22.10
C THR A 281 23.99 1.43 22.32
N ASP A 282 24.98 1.07 21.49
CA ASP A 282 26.38 1.49 21.63
C ASP A 282 26.85 2.44 20.51
N LEU A 283 26.06 2.60 19.44
CA LEU A 283 26.40 3.29 18.18
C LEU A 283 27.46 2.57 17.34
N GLU A 284 27.91 1.38 17.75
CA GLU A 284 28.97 0.60 17.10
C GLU A 284 28.38 -0.62 16.36
N HIS A 285 27.45 -1.32 16.99
CA HIS A 285 26.82 -2.52 16.46
C HIS A 285 25.35 -2.23 16.13
N PHE A 286 24.94 -2.49 14.89
CA PHE A 286 23.62 -2.21 14.37
C PHE A 286 22.93 -3.50 13.91
N GLU A 287 21.68 -3.70 14.33
CA GLU A 287 20.84 -4.83 13.92
C GLU A 287 19.69 -4.35 13.05
N VAL A 288 19.36 -5.09 11.99
CA VAL A 288 18.26 -4.76 11.07
C VAL A 288 16.90 -4.97 11.75
N ILE A 289 16.01 -3.99 11.58
CA ILE A 289 14.65 -4.00 12.14
C ILE A 289 13.58 -3.67 11.09
N ASP A 290 13.88 -3.88 9.81
CA ASP A 290 12.99 -3.57 8.68
C ASP A 290 11.62 -4.27 8.81
N ASP A 291 11.55 -5.44 9.45
CA ASP A 291 10.32 -6.19 9.69
C ASP A 291 9.43 -5.61 10.79
N GLN A 292 9.99 -4.73 11.63
CA GLN A 292 9.27 -4.02 12.69
C GLN A 292 8.74 -2.66 12.22
N VAL A 293 9.36 -2.07 11.19
CA VAL A 293 9.00 -0.75 10.69
C VAL A 293 7.91 -0.85 9.62
N LYS A 294 6.84 -0.08 9.79
CA LYS A 294 5.72 0.02 8.85
C LYS A 294 5.60 1.44 8.33
N MET A 295 5.45 1.58 7.02
CA MET A 295 5.23 2.87 6.35
C MET A 295 4.18 2.69 5.25
N ASN A 296 3.28 3.68 5.11
CA ASN A 296 2.35 3.76 3.96
C ASN A 296 2.86 4.68 2.84
N PHE A 297 4.16 4.97 2.83
CA PHE A 297 4.84 5.89 1.91
C PHE A 297 6.27 5.41 1.65
N HIS A 298 6.93 5.99 0.64
CA HIS A 298 8.31 5.70 0.28
C HIS A 298 9.14 6.97 0.44
N PRO A 299 9.81 7.18 1.58
CA PRO A 299 10.64 8.36 1.78
C PRO A 299 11.95 8.27 1.00
N ARG A 300 12.57 9.43 0.79
CA ARG A 300 13.98 9.65 0.47
C ARG A 300 14.62 10.47 1.60
N HIS A 301 15.95 10.53 1.65
CA HIS A 301 16.76 11.19 2.70
C HIS A 301 16.03 12.27 3.53
N GLY A 302 15.97 12.06 4.85
CA GLY A 302 15.26 12.93 5.80
C GLY A 302 15.67 12.69 7.26
N SER A 303 14.91 13.24 8.20
CA SER A 303 15.23 13.22 9.64
C SER A 303 14.00 13.01 10.53
N VAL A 304 14.22 12.47 11.73
CA VAL A 304 13.16 12.15 12.70
C VAL A 304 13.32 12.98 13.97
N LEU A 305 12.27 13.69 14.37
CA LEU A 305 12.21 14.52 15.58
C LEU A 305 11.20 13.94 16.60
N PRO A 306 11.63 13.68 17.84
CA PRO A 306 10.71 13.45 18.95
C PRO A 306 9.84 14.68 19.24
N ILE A 307 8.51 14.50 19.22
CA ILE A 307 7.51 15.54 19.43
C ILE A 307 6.57 15.21 20.59
N THR A 308 5.93 16.25 21.13
CA THR A 308 4.90 16.10 22.16
C THR A 308 3.58 15.60 21.56
N LEU A 309 2.69 15.10 22.40
CA LEU A 309 1.35 14.70 21.94
C LEU A 309 0.56 15.89 21.36
N GLU A 310 0.70 17.09 21.93
CA GLU A 310 -0.02 18.27 21.46
C GLU A 310 0.52 18.79 20.12
N GLU A 311 1.82 18.61 19.84
CA GLU A 311 2.40 18.88 18.54
C GLU A 311 1.94 17.86 17.49
N ALA A 312 1.89 16.56 17.84
CA ALA A 312 1.37 15.53 16.94
C ALA A 312 -0.10 15.80 16.58
N LYS A 313 -0.94 16.12 17.57
CA LYS A 313 -2.33 16.53 17.34
C LYS A 313 -2.45 17.77 16.44
N ARG A 314 -1.57 18.75 16.62
CA ARG A 314 -1.56 19.98 15.81
C ARG A 314 -1.26 19.66 14.34
N LEU A 315 -0.27 18.82 14.09
CA LEU A 315 0.07 18.34 12.75
C LEU A 315 -1.05 17.52 12.13
N GLU A 316 -1.68 16.60 12.88
CA GLU A 316 -2.85 15.85 12.39
C GLU A 316 -4.07 16.74 12.15
N ASN A 317 -4.26 17.81 12.90
CA ASN A 317 -5.34 18.77 12.61
C ASN A 317 -5.07 19.60 11.36
N ALA A 318 -3.80 19.92 11.09
CA ALA A 318 -3.41 20.74 9.94
C ALA A 318 -3.31 19.92 8.64
N PHE A 319 -2.82 18.69 8.75
CA PHE A 319 -2.39 17.84 7.64
C PHE A 319 -2.90 16.41 7.78
N GLY A 320 -3.84 16.11 8.67
CA GLY A 320 -4.40 14.77 8.80
C GLY A 320 -5.07 14.30 7.52
N LEU A 321 -5.30 12.99 7.46
CA LEU A 321 -5.91 12.30 6.32
C LEU A 321 -7.32 12.85 6.04
N ASP A 322 -7.81 12.67 4.81
CA ASP A 322 -9.26 12.68 4.54
C ASP A 322 -9.96 11.76 5.57
N GLU A 323 -11.15 12.12 6.03
CA GLU A 323 -11.72 11.70 7.33
C GLU A 323 -11.86 10.18 7.56
N GLN A 324 -11.48 9.32 6.61
CA GLN A 324 -11.72 7.88 6.60
C GLN A 324 -10.56 7.01 7.15
N ASN A 325 -9.35 7.53 7.36
CA ASN A 325 -8.15 6.70 7.59
C ASN A 325 -7.49 6.83 8.99
N TRP A 326 -8.21 7.27 10.01
CA TRP A 326 -7.67 7.41 11.37
C TRP A 326 -7.59 6.08 12.15
N ILE A 327 -8.22 5.01 11.66
CA ILE A 327 -8.00 3.63 12.12
C ILE A 327 -6.82 3.07 11.32
N THR A 328 -5.71 2.82 11.99
CA THR A 328 -4.47 2.31 11.40
C THR A 328 -4.33 0.80 11.49
N GLY A 329 -5.16 0.17 12.33
CA GLY A 329 -5.24 -1.29 12.49
C GLY A 329 -6.38 -1.74 13.40
N THR A 330 -6.61 -3.05 13.42
CA THR A 330 -7.57 -3.73 14.31
C THR A 330 -6.96 -5.05 14.80
N ASN A 331 -7.68 -5.76 15.66
CA ASN A 331 -7.32 -7.12 16.05
C ASN A 331 -7.41 -8.09 14.86
N GLY A 332 -6.33 -8.20 14.09
CA GLY A 332 -6.22 -9.05 12.90
C GLY A 332 -6.42 -10.54 13.16
N ASP A 333 -6.41 -11.01 14.42
CA ASP A 333 -6.76 -12.38 14.76
C ASP A 333 -8.27 -12.64 14.69
N GLN A 334 -9.11 -11.62 14.91
CA GLN A 334 -10.57 -11.76 14.95
C GLN A 334 -11.28 -10.98 13.82
N VAL A 335 -10.67 -9.91 13.33
CA VAL A 335 -11.22 -8.97 12.34
C VAL A 335 -10.46 -9.07 11.03
N TYR A 336 -11.17 -9.03 9.90
CA TYR A 336 -10.56 -8.83 8.58
C TYR A 336 -10.19 -7.36 8.41
N GLU A 337 -9.03 -6.96 8.97
CA GLU A 337 -8.56 -5.58 9.07
C GLU A 337 -8.68 -4.78 7.75
N LYS A 338 -8.27 -5.38 6.63
CA LYS A 338 -8.32 -4.74 5.30
C LYS A 338 -9.73 -4.46 4.78
N ASN A 339 -10.75 -5.06 5.40
CA ASN A 339 -12.14 -4.95 4.98
C ASN A 339 -12.98 -4.09 5.95
N VAL A 340 -12.37 -3.52 6.99
CA VAL A 340 -13.03 -2.58 7.91
C VAL A 340 -13.52 -1.38 7.11
N MET A 341 -14.77 -0.97 7.35
CA MET A 341 -15.34 0.22 6.73
C MET A 341 -15.72 1.27 7.75
N VAL A 342 -15.42 2.52 7.43
CA VAL A 342 -15.86 3.68 8.19
C VAL A 342 -16.75 4.53 7.28
N ASP A 343 -18.01 4.71 7.68
CA ASP A 343 -18.92 5.67 7.05
C ASP A 343 -19.05 6.86 8.00
N GLN A 344 -18.33 7.94 7.67
CA GLN A 344 -18.27 9.16 8.47
C GLN A 344 -19.60 9.90 8.54
N GLU A 345 -20.30 10.01 7.40
CA GLU A 345 -21.56 10.74 7.31
C GLU A 345 -22.66 10.06 8.12
N LYS A 346 -22.67 8.72 8.14
CA LYS A 346 -23.62 7.93 8.93
C LYS A 346 -23.13 7.65 10.35
N SER A 347 -21.89 7.99 10.67
CA SER A 347 -21.22 7.62 11.91
C SER A 347 -21.33 6.11 12.20
N THR A 348 -20.95 5.27 11.24
CA THR A 348 -20.95 3.81 11.44
C THR A 348 -19.61 3.20 11.10
N ILE A 349 -19.20 2.18 11.86
CA ILE A 349 -18.03 1.35 11.56
C ILE A 349 -18.50 -0.08 11.38
N TYR A 350 -18.09 -0.71 10.30
CA TYR A 350 -18.37 -2.10 10.02
C TYR A 350 -17.12 -2.95 10.19
N LEU A 351 -17.18 -3.92 11.09
CA LEU A 351 -16.11 -4.88 11.41
C LEU A 351 -16.46 -6.25 10.85
N PRO A 352 -15.92 -6.62 9.67
CA PRO A 352 -16.01 -7.99 9.20
C PRO A 352 -15.13 -8.87 10.08
N VAL A 353 -15.72 -9.88 10.72
CA VAL A 353 -15.02 -10.81 11.61
C VAL A 353 -14.90 -12.18 10.99
N LYS A 354 -13.87 -12.91 11.41
CA LYS A 354 -13.66 -14.30 11.01
C LYS A 354 -14.76 -15.20 11.59
N ASN A 355 -15.02 -16.32 10.94
CA ASN A 355 -16.13 -17.22 11.29
C ASN A 355 -16.01 -17.81 12.70
N GLU A 356 -14.79 -18.02 13.17
CA GLU A 356 -14.46 -18.52 14.51
C GLU A 356 -14.63 -17.48 15.62
N THR A 357 -14.78 -16.20 15.29
CA THR A 357 -14.88 -15.12 16.27
C THR A 357 -16.17 -15.24 17.09
N ASP A 358 -16.04 -15.17 18.42
CA ASP A 358 -17.16 -15.03 19.34
C ASP A 358 -17.55 -13.56 19.46
N LEU A 359 -18.72 -13.20 18.94
CA LEU A 359 -19.21 -11.82 18.97
C LEU A 359 -19.53 -11.33 20.39
N ALA A 360 -19.70 -12.22 21.37
CA ALA A 360 -20.01 -11.83 22.74
C ALA A 360 -18.80 -11.29 23.53
N THR A 361 -17.59 -11.55 23.05
CA THR A 361 -16.32 -11.17 23.70
C THR A 361 -15.30 -10.66 22.67
N LEU A 362 -15.76 -9.94 21.65
CA LEU A 362 -14.88 -9.40 20.61
C LEU A 362 -14.21 -8.14 21.13
N ASP A 363 -12.88 -8.10 21.12
CA ASP A 363 -12.12 -6.86 21.21
C ASP A 363 -11.71 -6.44 19.80
N PRO A 364 -12.28 -5.35 19.24
CA PRO A 364 -11.87 -4.85 17.94
C PRO A 364 -10.39 -4.44 17.87
N GLY A 365 -9.74 -4.14 18.99
CA GLY A 365 -8.33 -3.79 19.05
C GLY A 365 -7.95 -2.61 18.15
N PHE A 366 -8.75 -1.55 18.15
CA PHE A 366 -8.53 -0.39 17.28
C PHE A 366 -7.19 0.30 17.56
N ASP A 367 -6.28 0.19 16.60
CA ASP A 367 -5.08 1.02 16.51
C ASP A 367 -5.45 2.29 15.74
N LEU A 368 -5.11 3.45 16.31
CA LEU A 368 -5.48 4.75 15.77
C LEU A 368 -4.27 5.63 15.51
N MET A 369 -4.43 6.67 14.68
CA MET A 369 -3.50 7.80 14.58
C MET A 369 -3.26 8.47 15.96
N VAL A 370 -2.22 9.30 16.09
CA VAL A 370 -1.66 9.74 17.39
C VAL A 370 -2.65 10.52 18.24
N GLY A 371 -3.30 11.50 17.65
CA GLY A 371 -4.25 12.39 18.32
C GLY A 371 -5.65 11.81 18.50
N TYR A 372 -5.89 10.59 18.02
CA TYR A 372 -7.18 9.93 18.06
C TYR A 372 -7.26 8.91 19.21
N ALA A 373 -8.43 8.82 19.82
CA ALA A 373 -8.75 7.83 20.84
C ALA A 373 -10.19 7.34 20.65
N MET A 374 -10.47 6.09 20.99
CA MET A 374 -11.81 5.54 20.88
C MET A 374 -12.19 4.73 22.12
N GLU A 375 -13.41 4.94 22.62
CA GLU A 375 -13.96 4.30 23.82
C GLU A 375 -15.36 3.73 23.53
N PRO A 376 -15.78 2.60 24.11
CA PRO A 376 -15.04 1.79 25.07
C PRO A 376 -13.84 1.07 24.43
N SER A 377 -12.81 0.78 25.22
CA SER A 377 -11.71 -0.11 24.85
C SER A 377 -11.94 -1.54 25.39
N GLY A 378 -11.29 -2.53 24.78
CA GLY A 378 -11.37 -3.93 25.19
C GLY A 378 -12.61 -4.68 24.69
N GLU A 379 -12.79 -5.91 25.18
CA GLU A 379 -13.88 -6.81 24.79
C GLU A 379 -15.28 -6.18 24.95
N GLN A 380 -16.07 -6.23 23.87
CA GLN A 380 -17.49 -5.86 23.84
C GLN A 380 -18.37 -6.99 23.34
N ASP A 381 -19.67 -6.91 23.64
CA ASP A 381 -20.69 -7.84 23.16
C ASP A 381 -21.43 -7.26 21.94
N PHE A 382 -21.08 -7.76 20.76
CA PHE A 382 -21.72 -7.45 19.47
C PHE A 382 -22.82 -8.46 19.11
N SER A 383 -23.06 -9.50 19.92
CA SER A 383 -24.07 -10.54 19.61
C SER A 383 -25.51 -9.99 19.63
N ASN A 384 -25.71 -8.84 20.26
CA ASN A 384 -27.00 -8.16 20.39
C ASN A 384 -27.16 -6.95 19.44
N GLY A 385 -26.23 -6.75 18.49
CA GLY A 385 -26.24 -5.66 17.53
C GLY A 385 -25.08 -4.68 17.69
N PRO A 386 -25.15 -3.50 17.04
CA PRO A 386 -24.07 -2.51 17.08
C PRO A 386 -23.81 -1.95 18.49
N VAL A 387 -22.54 -1.68 18.79
CA VAL A 387 -22.06 -1.08 20.03
C VAL A 387 -21.66 0.37 19.75
N SER A 388 -22.02 1.30 20.66
CA SER A 388 -21.63 2.71 20.51
C SER A 388 -20.20 2.92 20.96
N TYR A 389 -19.39 3.58 20.12
CA TYR A 389 -18.05 4.02 20.42
C TYR A 389 -17.94 5.54 20.27
N THR A 390 -17.24 6.22 21.18
CA THR A 390 -16.93 7.64 21.08
C THR A 390 -15.51 7.81 20.56
N LEU A 391 -15.37 8.36 19.36
CA LEU A 391 -14.10 8.84 18.81
C LEU A 391 -13.80 10.23 19.36
N SER A 392 -12.63 10.40 19.98
CA SER A 392 -12.05 11.71 20.30
C SER A 392 -11.05 12.09 19.22
N LYS A 393 -11.19 13.29 18.64
CA LYS A 393 -10.36 13.80 17.56
C LYS A 393 -9.24 14.71 18.07
N PRO A 394 -8.17 14.95 17.29
CA PRO A 394 -7.04 15.78 17.72
C PRO A 394 -7.41 17.25 17.97
N ASP A 395 -8.51 17.76 17.39
CA ASP A 395 -9.03 19.12 17.61
C ASP A 395 -9.83 19.27 18.91
N GLY A 396 -9.97 18.18 19.69
CA GLY A 396 -10.75 18.13 20.92
C GLY A 396 -12.24 17.89 20.71
N SER A 397 -12.71 17.77 19.46
CA SER A 397 -14.07 17.34 19.16
C SER A 397 -14.24 15.84 19.39
N SER A 398 -15.49 15.39 19.47
CA SER A 398 -15.81 13.97 19.56
C SER A 398 -17.01 13.62 18.69
N GLN A 399 -17.07 12.37 18.26
CA GLN A 399 -18.13 11.83 17.42
C GLN A 399 -18.46 10.42 17.90
N GLU A 400 -19.75 10.15 18.13
CA GLU A 400 -20.21 8.79 18.39
C GLU A 400 -20.34 8.01 17.07
N PHE A 401 -19.86 6.77 17.07
CA PHE A 401 -20.01 5.79 16.00
C PHE A 401 -20.79 4.58 16.50
N LEU A 402 -21.70 4.06 15.68
CA LEU A 402 -22.25 2.73 15.87
C LEU A 402 -21.34 1.72 15.16
N VAL A 403 -20.67 0.89 15.95
CA VAL A 403 -19.77 -0.15 15.47
C VAL A 403 -20.53 -1.46 15.40
N GLU A 404 -20.65 -2.03 14.21
CA GLU A 404 -21.27 -3.33 13.98
C GLU A 404 -20.19 -4.35 13.64
N ALA A 405 -20.24 -5.53 14.27
CA ALA A 405 -19.39 -6.65 13.91
C ALA A 405 -20.23 -7.80 13.37
N LYS A 406 -19.85 -8.33 12.20
CA LYS A 406 -20.56 -9.44 11.54
C LYS A 406 -19.60 -10.42 10.91
N LYS A 407 -20.04 -11.68 10.84
CA LYS A 407 -19.32 -12.75 10.14
C LYS A 407 -19.62 -12.62 8.65
N ASP A 408 -18.56 -12.45 7.87
CA ASP A 408 -18.62 -12.32 6.42
C ASP A 408 -18.02 -13.57 5.78
N ASN A 409 -18.79 -14.24 4.91
CA ASN A 409 -18.28 -15.32 4.07
C ASN A 409 -17.79 -14.81 2.69
N ASN A 410 -17.95 -13.50 2.40
CA ASN A 410 -17.36 -12.86 1.22
C ASN A 410 -16.30 -11.81 1.61
N PRO A 411 -15.11 -11.83 0.99
CA PRO A 411 -14.71 -12.74 -0.09
C PRO A 411 -14.51 -14.18 0.39
N ALA A 412 -14.91 -15.14 -0.44
CA ALA A 412 -14.84 -16.57 -0.15
C ALA A 412 -13.38 -17.08 -0.08
N LEU A 413 -12.48 -16.43 -0.82
CA LEU A 413 -11.04 -16.71 -0.80
C LEU A 413 -10.26 -15.56 -0.18
N LYS A 414 -9.26 -15.89 0.64
CA LYS A 414 -8.35 -14.91 1.25
C LYS A 414 -7.25 -14.49 0.25
N GLY A 415 -7.16 -13.22 -0.07
CA GLY A 415 -6.15 -12.65 -0.97
C GLY A 415 -6.74 -12.23 -2.32
N TYR A 416 -5.87 -11.84 -3.26
CA TYR A 416 -6.30 -11.37 -4.57
C TYR A 416 -6.45 -12.54 -5.54
N TYR A 417 -7.69 -12.82 -5.92
CA TYR A 417 -8.06 -13.88 -6.84
C TYR A 417 -9.20 -13.39 -7.71
N ALA A 418 -9.23 -13.87 -8.95
CA ALA A 418 -10.21 -13.46 -9.92
C ALA A 418 -10.65 -14.63 -10.81
N ASP A 419 -11.56 -14.32 -11.72
CA ASP A 419 -12.01 -15.21 -12.79
C ASP A 419 -12.30 -16.65 -12.30
N PRO A 420 -13.19 -16.82 -11.30
CA PRO A 420 -13.28 -18.08 -10.57
C PRO A 420 -14.07 -19.13 -11.36
N GLU A 421 -13.50 -20.32 -11.50
CA GLU A 421 -14.20 -21.52 -11.90
C GLU A 421 -14.54 -22.38 -10.68
N ILE A 422 -15.66 -23.10 -10.70
CA ILE A 422 -16.02 -24.05 -9.65
C ILE A 422 -16.59 -25.37 -10.19
N ILE A 423 -16.14 -26.49 -9.62
CA ILE A 423 -16.74 -27.81 -9.86
C ILE A 423 -17.07 -28.52 -8.55
N TYR A 424 -18.04 -29.42 -8.58
CA TYR A 424 -18.18 -30.45 -7.55
C TYR A 424 -17.51 -31.75 -8.04
N SER A 425 -16.58 -32.29 -7.26
CA SER A 425 -15.91 -33.54 -7.59
C SER A 425 -16.60 -34.72 -6.92
N HIS A 426 -17.18 -35.62 -7.72
CA HIS A 426 -17.77 -36.87 -7.22
C HIS A 426 -16.72 -37.82 -6.64
N LYS A 427 -15.47 -37.72 -7.10
CA LYS A 427 -14.35 -38.50 -6.53
C LYS A 427 -14.06 -38.12 -5.07
N THR A 428 -14.05 -36.83 -4.76
CA THR A 428 -13.63 -36.32 -3.45
C THR A 428 -14.79 -35.96 -2.53
N GLY A 429 -15.99 -35.78 -3.09
CA GLY A 429 -17.17 -35.34 -2.37
C GLY A 429 -17.10 -33.85 -1.95
N LYS A 430 -16.27 -33.06 -2.62
CA LYS A 430 -15.99 -31.65 -2.30
C LYS A 430 -16.17 -30.74 -3.51
N PHE A 431 -16.41 -29.47 -3.24
CA PHE A 431 -16.27 -28.38 -4.21
C PHE A 431 -14.80 -28.03 -4.39
N HIS A 432 -14.42 -27.69 -5.63
CA HIS A 432 -13.08 -27.22 -5.99
C HIS A 432 -13.21 -25.95 -6.81
N LEU A 433 -12.50 -24.91 -6.40
CA LEU A 433 -12.52 -23.59 -7.01
C LEU A 433 -11.14 -23.28 -7.59
N TYR A 434 -11.12 -22.79 -8.83
CA TYR A 434 -9.90 -22.48 -9.58
C TYR A 434 -9.96 -21.04 -10.07
N PRO A 435 -9.26 -20.10 -9.43
CA PRO A 435 -9.21 -18.72 -9.88
C PRO A 435 -7.94 -18.40 -10.69
N THR A 436 -7.94 -17.27 -11.38
CA THR A 436 -6.73 -16.50 -11.71
C THR A 436 -6.05 -16.04 -10.41
N SER A 437 -4.73 -16.21 -10.32
CA SER A 437 -3.92 -15.55 -9.28
C SER A 437 -3.78 -14.06 -9.60
N ASP A 438 -4.47 -13.20 -8.84
CA ASP A 438 -4.55 -11.75 -9.08
C ASP A 438 -3.58 -10.98 -8.15
N GLY A 439 -3.60 -9.65 -8.15
CA GLY A 439 -2.68 -8.81 -7.36
C GLY A 439 -1.33 -8.54 -8.03
N PHE A 440 -1.17 -8.91 -9.30
CA PHE A 440 0.02 -8.65 -10.11
C PHE A 440 -0.28 -7.57 -11.14
N ASP A 441 0.62 -6.58 -11.25
CA ASP A 441 0.47 -5.49 -12.22
C ASP A 441 0.17 -6.02 -13.63
N SER A 442 -0.89 -5.47 -14.22
CA SER A 442 -1.36 -5.83 -15.57
C SER A 442 -1.63 -7.33 -15.75
N TRP A 443 -2.13 -8.01 -14.71
CA TRP A 443 -2.45 -9.45 -14.71
C TRP A 443 -1.24 -10.32 -15.10
N SER A 444 -0.06 -10.00 -14.59
CA SER A 444 1.19 -10.69 -14.96
C SER A 444 1.42 -12.03 -14.26
N GLY A 445 0.48 -12.51 -13.42
CA GLY A 445 0.55 -13.80 -12.76
C GLY A 445 0.82 -14.98 -13.71
N THR A 446 1.53 -16.00 -13.23
CA THR A 446 2.06 -17.11 -14.05
C THR A 446 1.72 -18.50 -13.51
N TYR A 447 0.86 -18.60 -12.50
CA TYR A 447 0.48 -19.88 -11.92
C TYR A 447 -1.00 -19.88 -11.51
N PHE A 448 -1.56 -21.09 -11.43
CA PHE A 448 -2.90 -21.35 -10.94
C PHE A 448 -2.87 -22.14 -9.63
N LYS A 449 -3.82 -21.81 -8.75
CA LYS A 449 -4.07 -22.53 -7.49
C LYS A 449 -5.40 -23.26 -7.54
N SER A 450 -5.54 -24.24 -6.66
CA SER A 450 -6.81 -24.89 -6.36
C SER A 450 -7.20 -24.62 -4.91
N PHE A 451 -8.50 -24.47 -4.67
CA PHE A 451 -9.08 -24.40 -3.33
C PHE A 451 -10.18 -25.43 -3.21
N SER A 452 -10.29 -26.12 -2.07
CA SER A 452 -11.36 -27.09 -1.85
C SER A 452 -12.19 -26.82 -0.61
N SER A 453 -13.49 -27.09 -0.71
CA SER A 453 -14.45 -26.90 0.38
C SER A 453 -15.48 -28.03 0.42
N ALA A 454 -15.94 -28.40 1.61
CA ALA A 454 -17.02 -29.36 1.80
C ALA A 454 -18.42 -28.68 1.81
N ASP A 455 -18.46 -27.38 2.08
CA ASP A 455 -19.68 -26.63 2.42
C ASP A 455 -19.80 -25.29 1.71
N LEU A 456 -18.87 -24.96 0.80
CA LEU A 456 -18.76 -23.70 0.04
C LEU A 456 -18.35 -22.48 0.88
N THR A 457 -18.20 -22.61 2.20
CA THR A 457 -17.78 -21.51 3.10
C THR A 457 -16.35 -21.67 3.58
N ASP A 458 -15.97 -22.87 4.01
CA ASP A 458 -14.62 -23.13 4.53
C ASP A 458 -13.73 -23.66 3.41
N TRP A 459 -12.82 -22.80 2.93
CA TRP A 459 -11.92 -23.09 1.81
C TRP A 459 -10.50 -23.43 2.28
N GLN A 460 -10.02 -24.59 1.87
CA GLN A 460 -8.62 -25.00 2.00
C GLN A 460 -7.84 -24.58 0.75
N ASP A 461 -6.74 -23.84 0.89
CA ASP A 461 -5.75 -23.63 -0.19
C ASP A 461 -4.98 -24.94 -0.41
N ASP A 462 -5.21 -25.58 -1.56
CA ASP A 462 -4.55 -26.84 -1.94
C ASP A 462 -3.19 -26.61 -2.63
N GLY A 463 -2.80 -25.34 -2.81
CA GLY A 463 -1.52 -24.93 -3.37
C GLY A 463 -1.53 -24.74 -4.88
N VAL A 464 -0.34 -24.53 -5.45
CA VAL A 464 -0.14 -24.35 -6.89
C VAL A 464 -0.32 -25.68 -7.60
N MET A 465 -1.23 -25.72 -8.57
CA MET A 465 -1.56 -26.94 -9.32
C MET A 465 -0.99 -26.94 -10.75
N LEU A 466 -0.64 -25.76 -11.28
CA LEU A 466 -0.01 -25.55 -12.59
C LEU A 466 0.78 -24.23 -12.60
N ASP A 467 2.04 -24.26 -13.00
CA ASP A 467 2.92 -23.09 -13.13
C ASP A 467 3.45 -23.00 -14.56
N LEU A 468 3.19 -21.88 -15.25
CA LEU A 468 3.55 -21.71 -16.67
C LEU A 468 5.05 -21.82 -16.91
N HIS A 469 5.91 -21.46 -15.95
CA HIS A 469 7.36 -21.55 -16.12
C HIS A 469 7.90 -22.97 -15.97
N LYS A 470 7.16 -23.84 -15.27
CA LYS A 470 7.61 -25.20 -14.93
C LYS A 470 6.92 -26.27 -15.76
N ASP A 471 5.63 -26.08 -16.01
CA ASP A 471 4.73 -27.14 -16.46
C ASP A 471 4.22 -26.94 -17.90
N VAL A 472 4.44 -25.75 -18.49
CA VAL A 472 3.93 -25.38 -19.83
C VAL A 472 5.07 -24.93 -20.75
N ASP A 473 5.31 -25.68 -21.83
CA ASP A 473 6.45 -25.41 -22.74
C ASP A 473 6.16 -24.29 -23.76
N TRP A 474 4.89 -24.00 -24.04
CA TRP A 474 4.48 -23.13 -25.15
C TRP A 474 4.09 -21.70 -24.74
N ALA A 475 3.91 -21.43 -23.45
CA ALA A 475 3.61 -20.10 -22.91
C ALA A 475 4.16 -19.95 -21.49
N ASN A 476 4.62 -18.74 -21.14
CA ASN A 476 5.32 -18.46 -19.88
C ASN A 476 4.85 -17.19 -19.17
N ARG A 477 3.68 -16.67 -19.51
CA ARG A 477 3.11 -15.44 -18.94
C ARG A 477 1.59 -15.48 -18.94
N ASN A 478 0.99 -14.69 -18.07
CA ASN A 478 -0.44 -14.37 -18.12
C ASN A 478 -1.33 -15.62 -17.99
N ALA A 479 -1.24 -16.29 -16.84
CA ALA A 479 -2.08 -17.42 -16.45
C ALA A 479 -3.47 -16.91 -16.03
N TRP A 480 -4.46 -16.99 -16.91
CA TRP A 480 -5.78 -16.39 -16.70
C TRP A 480 -6.95 -17.35 -16.88
N ALA A 481 -8.04 -17.03 -16.18
CA ALA A 481 -9.43 -17.42 -16.42
C ALA A 481 -9.57 -18.89 -16.82
N PRO A 482 -9.49 -19.81 -15.87
CA PRO A 482 -9.64 -21.21 -16.18
C PRO A 482 -11.11 -21.65 -16.23
N CYS A 483 -11.34 -22.85 -16.78
CA CYS A 483 -12.53 -23.65 -16.54
C CYS A 483 -12.15 -25.12 -16.37
N ALA A 484 -13.03 -25.95 -15.79
CA ALA A 484 -12.70 -27.34 -15.48
C ALA A 484 -13.90 -28.28 -15.63
N ILE A 485 -13.63 -29.54 -15.98
CA ILE A 485 -14.67 -30.57 -15.96
C ILE A 485 -14.13 -31.92 -15.48
N GLU A 486 -14.93 -32.58 -14.63
CA GLU A 486 -14.72 -33.95 -14.18
C GLU A 486 -15.38 -34.93 -15.17
N LYS A 487 -14.66 -35.94 -15.61
CA LYS A 487 -15.16 -36.98 -16.51
C LYS A 487 -14.84 -38.37 -15.97
N GLU A 488 -15.82 -39.26 -16.00
CA GLU A 488 -15.58 -40.68 -15.78
C GLU A 488 -15.05 -41.31 -17.07
N MET A 489 -13.78 -41.69 -17.08
CA MET A 489 -13.07 -42.24 -18.24
C MET A 489 -12.09 -43.33 -17.78
N ASP A 490 -11.90 -44.36 -18.60
CA ASP A 490 -10.95 -45.45 -18.33
C ASP A 490 -11.11 -46.14 -16.95
N GLY A 491 -12.33 -46.17 -16.42
CA GLY A 491 -12.64 -46.78 -15.11
C GLY A 491 -12.28 -45.93 -13.89
N GLY A 492 -12.06 -44.63 -14.07
CA GLY A 492 -11.85 -43.67 -12.98
C GLY A 492 -12.26 -42.25 -13.37
N TYR A 493 -12.01 -41.28 -12.48
CA TYR A 493 -12.23 -39.86 -12.77
C TYR A 493 -10.97 -39.20 -13.33
N LYS A 494 -11.15 -38.42 -14.39
CA LYS A 494 -10.17 -37.51 -14.99
C LYS A 494 -10.68 -36.08 -14.89
N TYR A 495 -9.76 -35.14 -14.74
CA TYR A 495 -10.04 -33.71 -14.68
C TYR A 495 -9.38 -33.04 -15.88
N PHE A 496 -10.16 -32.30 -16.66
CA PHE A 496 -9.68 -31.49 -17.76
C PHE A 496 -9.76 -30.03 -17.34
N TYR A 497 -8.62 -29.36 -17.31
CA TYR A 497 -8.46 -27.98 -16.89
C TYR A 497 -8.03 -27.15 -18.07
N TYR A 498 -8.89 -26.26 -18.53
CA TYR A 498 -8.62 -25.35 -19.64
C TYR A 498 -8.25 -24.00 -19.06
N PHE A 499 -7.29 -23.32 -19.68
CA PHE A 499 -6.75 -22.09 -19.12
C PHE A 499 -6.23 -21.20 -20.23
N THR A 500 -6.17 -19.90 -19.97
CA THR A 500 -5.51 -18.95 -20.85
C THR A 500 -4.05 -18.76 -20.43
N ALA A 501 -3.14 -18.79 -21.40
CA ALA A 501 -1.74 -18.39 -21.23
C ALA A 501 -1.27 -17.62 -22.47
N ALA A 502 -0.67 -16.45 -22.28
CA ALA A 502 -0.21 -15.58 -23.37
C ALA A 502 -1.26 -15.34 -24.49
N GLN A 503 -2.53 -15.12 -24.11
CA GLN A 503 -3.68 -14.95 -25.02
C GLN A 503 -3.94 -16.12 -25.96
N GLN A 504 -3.63 -17.34 -25.52
CA GLN A 504 -4.01 -18.60 -26.15
C GLN A 504 -4.62 -19.50 -25.09
N VAL A 505 -5.40 -20.49 -25.49
CA VAL A 505 -6.07 -21.41 -24.57
C VAL A 505 -5.38 -22.77 -24.58
N GLY A 506 -4.95 -23.25 -23.42
CA GLY A 506 -4.39 -24.58 -23.18
C GLY A 506 -5.38 -25.55 -22.56
N VAL A 507 -4.97 -26.81 -22.45
CA VAL A 507 -5.65 -27.82 -21.64
C VAL A 507 -4.63 -28.71 -20.95
N ALA A 508 -4.83 -28.91 -19.64
CA ALA A 508 -4.06 -29.80 -18.81
C ALA A 508 -4.96 -30.87 -18.17
N VAL A 509 -4.38 -32.04 -17.87
CA VAL A 509 -5.13 -33.21 -17.39
C VAL A 509 -4.58 -33.69 -16.06
N ALA A 510 -5.46 -34.04 -15.13
CA ALA A 510 -5.10 -34.62 -13.84
C ALA A 510 -5.97 -35.84 -13.49
N ASP A 511 -5.47 -36.62 -12.52
CA ASP A 511 -6.22 -37.70 -11.85
C ASP A 511 -6.89 -37.23 -10.56
N HIS A 512 -6.67 -35.99 -10.12
CA HIS A 512 -7.22 -35.43 -8.90
C HIS A 512 -7.60 -33.95 -9.15
N PRO A 513 -8.69 -33.43 -8.60
CA PRO A 513 -9.16 -32.07 -8.89
C PRO A 513 -8.15 -31.00 -8.44
N ALA A 514 -7.45 -31.20 -7.33
CA ALA A 514 -6.35 -30.32 -6.89
C ALA A 514 -5.01 -30.54 -7.63
N GLY A 515 -5.00 -31.31 -8.74
CA GLY A 515 -3.79 -31.62 -9.48
C GLY A 515 -2.89 -32.69 -8.84
N PRO A 516 -1.60 -32.77 -9.24
CA PRO A 516 -0.95 -31.88 -10.21
C PRO A 516 -1.54 -32.06 -11.62
N PHE A 517 -1.72 -30.96 -12.33
CA PHE A 517 -2.17 -30.97 -13.72
C PHE A 517 -0.97 -31.08 -14.67
N LYS A 518 -1.14 -31.88 -15.72
CA LYS A 518 -0.15 -32.04 -16.77
C LYS A 518 -0.64 -31.42 -18.08
N ASP A 519 0.03 -30.38 -18.55
CA ASP A 519 -0.25 -29.76 -19.85
C ASP A 519 -0.15 -30.77 -21.00
N THR A 520 -0.98 -30.56 -22.02
CA THR A 520 -0.99 -31.40 -23.23
C THR A 520 0.13 -31.08 -24.22
N GLY A 521 0.95 -30.06 -23.94
CA GLY A 521 2.16 -29.69 -24.67
C GLY A 521 1.95 -28.68 -25.80
N LYS A 522 0.74 -28.17 -25.98
CA LYS A 522 0.39 -27.15 -26.98
C LYS A 522 -0.91 -26.43 -26.62
N ALA A 523 -1.09 -25.23 -27.16
CA ALA A 523 -2.37 -24.56 -27.13
C ALA A 523 -3.45 -25.40 -27.85
N LEU A 524 -4.64 -25.47 -27.24
CA LEU A 524 -5.87 -25.97 -27.82
C LEU A 524 -6.50 -24.94 -28.78
N VAL A 525 -6.44 -23.65 -28.41
CA VAL A 525 -6.86 -22.53 -29.25
C VAL A 525 -5.74 -21.50 -29.35
N ASP A 526 -5.22 -21.31 -30.55
CA ASP A 526 -4.20 -20.31 -30.90
C ASP A 526 -4.62 -19.47 -32.12
N PHE A 527 -5.90 -19.50 -32.46
CA PHE A 527 -6.42 -18.93 -33.70
C PHE A 527 -7.72 -18.17 -33.46
N LYS A 528 -7.90 -17.13 -34.28
CA LYS A 528 -9.14 -16.37 -34.35
C LYS A 528 -10.22 -17.11 -35.15
N PRO A 529 -11.45 -17.27 -34.61
CA PRO A 529 -12.56 -17.83 -35.37
C PRO A 529 -12.87 -17.03 -36.65
N GLU A 530 -13.31 -17.74 -37.69
CA GLU A 530 -13.76 -17.08 -38.92
C GLU A 530 -14.97 -16.17 -38.63
N GLY A 531 -14.91 -14.92 -39.12
CA GLY A 531 -15.94 -13.91 -38.91
C GLY A 531 -15.73 -12.99 -37.71
N ALA A 532 -14.83 -13.33 -36.77
CA ALA A 532 -14.47 -12.43 -35.66
C ALA A 532 -13.63 -11.25 -36.18
N ARG A 533 -14.07 -10.01 -35.90
CA ARG A 533 -13.45 -8.77 -36.42
C ARG A 533 -12.43 -8.12 -35.47
N GLY A 534 -12.24 -8.69 -34.28
CA GLY A 534 -11.44 -8.16 -33.18
C GLY A 534 -11.33 -9.20 -32.06
N GLY A 535 -11.05 -8.78 -30.83
CA GLY A 535 -11.09 -9.66 -29.66
C GLY A 535 -9.84 -10.52 -29.41
N GLN A 536 -9.91 -11.39 -28.41
CA GLN A 536 -8.80 -12.25 -27.95
C GLN A 536 -9.28 -13.68 -27.65
N GLU A 537 -8.38 -14.64 -27.81
CA GLU A 537 -8.58 -16.06 -27.52
C GLU A 537 -8.33 -16.36 -26.04
N ILE A 538 -9.26 -15.93 -25.19
CA ILE A 538 -9.21 -16.07 -23.72
C ILE A 538 -10.55 -16.55 -23.15
N ASP A 539 -10.63 -16.71 -21.83
CA ASP A 539 -11.83 -17.04 -21.05
C ASP A 539 -12.56 -18.30 -21.57
N PRO A 540 -11.87 -19.47 -21.57
CA PRO A 540 -12.49 -20.72 -21.91
C PRO A 540 -13.62 -21.10 -20.94
N ASP A 541 -14.63 -21.77 -21.46
CA ASP A 541 -15.66 -22.49 -20.69
C ASP A 541 -15.93 -23.86 -21.33
N VAL A 542 -16.31 -24.85 -20.50
CA VAL A 542 -16.57 -26.23 -20.91
C VAL A 542 -17.86 -26.74 -20.29
N PHE A 543 -18.73 -27.30 -21.13
CA PHE A 543 -20.06 -27.72 -20.70
C PHE A 543 -20.38 -29.13 -21.19
N HIS A 544 -20.84 -29.98 -20.29
CA HIS A 544 -21.43 -31.27 -20.64
C HIS A 544 -22.93 -31.13 -20.88
N ASP A 545 -23.39 -31.38 -22.10
CA ASP A 545 -24.81 -31.37 -22.43
C ASP A 545 -25.50 -32.65 -21.93
N PRO A 546 -26.39 -32.55 -20.91
CA PRO A 546 -27.08 -33.72 -20.36
C PRO A 546 -28.13 -34.29 -21.32
N VAL A 547 -28.53 -33.57 -22.37
CA VAL A 547 -29.52 -34.03 -23.35
C VAL A 547 -28.87 -34.92 -24.41
N SER A 548 -27.75 -34.49 -25.00
CA SER A 548 -27.07 -35.26 -26.04
C SER A 548 -25.92 -36.14 -25.54
N GLY A 549 -25.43 -35.92 -24.31
CA GLY A 549 -24.26 -36.58 -23.74
C GLY A 549 -22.93 -36.12 -24.35
N LYS A 550 -22.92 -35.01 -25.08
CA LYS A 550 -21.71 -34.44 -25.72
C LYS A 550 -21.17 -33.28 -24.90
N ASP A 551 -19.88 -33.03 -25.08
CA ASP A 551 -19.20 -31.91 -24.45
C ASP A 551 -19.00 -30.77 -25.46
N PHE A 552 -19.14 -29.53 -24.99
CA PHE A 552 -19.02 -28.31 -25.76
C PHE A 552 -18.00 -27.39 -25.11
N PHE A 553 -17.33 -26.60 -25.94
CA PHE A 553 -16.29 -25.68 -25.53
C PHE A 553 -16.56 -24.29 -26.07
N TYR A 554 -16.34 -23.29 -25.23
CA TYR A 554 -16.59 -21.89 -25.49
C TYR A 554 -15.36 -21.06 -25.15
N TRP A 555 -15.18 -19.94 -25.84
CA TRP A 555 -14.13 -18.97 -25.51
C TRP A 555 -14.38 -17.62 -26.19
N GLY A 556 -13.72 -16.58 -25.67
CA GLY A 556 -13.48 -15.34 -26.38
C GLY A 556 -13.72 -14.08 -25.56
N ASN A 557 -12.89 -13.07 -25.83
CA ASN A 557 -13.14 -11.67 -25.47
C ASN A 557 -13.49 -10.89 -26.74
N GLY A 558 -14.56 -10.09 -26.71
CA GLY A 558 -15.10 -9.32 -27.84
C GLY A 558 -15.89 -10.15 -28.85
N TYR A 559 -15.88 -11.48 -28.70
CA TYR A 559 -16.74 -12.43 -29.41
C TYR A 559 -16.97 -13.67 -28.54
N LEU A 560 -18.05 -14.41 -28.79
CA LEU A 560 -18.25 -15.74 -28.21
C LEU A 560 -18.15 -16.80 -29.30
N ALA A 561 -17.21 -17.72 -29.17
CA ALA A 561 -17.11 -18.91 -30.01
C ALA A 561 -17.63 -20.14 -29.26
N ALA A 562 -18.16 -21.11 -30.02
CA ALA A 562 -18.63 -22.40 -29.50
C ALA A 562 -18.25 -23.53 -30.46
N VAL A 563 -17.90 -24.70 -29.92
CA VAL A 563 -17.59 -25.89 -30.70
C VAL A 563 -17.89 -27.17 -29.90
N PRO A 564 -18.37 -28.26 -30.52
CA PRO A 564 -18.39 -29.55 -29.86
C PRO A 564 -16.96 -30.09 -29.70
N LEU A 565 -16.61 -30.58 -28.51
CA LEU A 565 -15.37 -31.29 -28.25
C LEU A 565 -15.42 -32.73 -28.80
N ASN A 566 -14.25 -33.28 -29.10
CA ASN A 566 -14.10 -34.72 -29.30
C ASN A 566 -14.11 -35.45 -27.94
N GLU A 567 -14.34 -36.77 -27.97
CA GLU A 567 -14.40 -37.61 -26.75
C GLU A 567 -13.10 -37.60 -25.92
N ASP A 568 -11.97 -37.19 -26.51
CA ASP A 568 -10.69 -37.07 -25.80
C ASP A 568 -10.58 -35.81 -24.93
N MET A 569 -11.54 -34.88 -25.03
CA MET A 569 -11.60 -33.60 -24.30
C MET A 569 -10.39 -32.68 -24.53
N VAL A 570 -9.51 -33.00 -25.49
CA VAL A 570 -8.27 -32.24 -25.76
C VAL A 570 -8.14 -31.89 -27.25
N SER A 571 -9.22 -32.07 -28.01
CA SER A 571 -9.29 -31.72 -29.42
C SER A 571 -10.72 -31.42 -29.89
N PHE A 572 -10.84 -30.67 -30.98
CA PHE A 572 -12.10 -30.44 -31.70
C PHE A 572 -11.85 -30.21 -33.19
N ASP A 573 -12.91 -30.25 -34.00
CA ASP A 573 -12.85 -29.88 -35.42
C ASP A 573 -13.05 -28.38 -35.60
N LYS A 574 -11.97 -27.67 -35.96
CA LYS A 574 -11.98 -26.22 -36.20
C LYS A 574 -13.03 -25.75 -37.20
N ASN A 575 -13.44 -26.60 -38.15
CA ASN A 575 -14.48 -26.24 -39.12
C ASN A 575 -15.89 -26.22 -38.53
N LYS A 576 -16.08 -26.71 -37.30
CA LYS A 576 -17.35 -26.70 -36.57
C LYS A 576 -17.49 -25.52 -35.62
N VAL A 577 -16.47 -24.66 -35.52
CA VAL A 577 -16.51 -23.48 -34.67
C VAL A 577 -17.60 -22.53 -35.18
N LYS A 578 -18.47 -22.10 -34.28
CA LYS A 578 -19.57 -21.18 -34.55
C LYS A 578 -19.46 -19.96 -33.64
N LEU A 579 -19.68 -18.77 -34.19
CA LEU A 579 -19.84 -17.57 -33.39
C LEU A 579 -21.27 -17.47 -32.84
N LEU A 580 -21.37 -17.20 -31.55
CA LEU A 580 -22.61 -17.03 -30.78
C LEU A 580 -22.65 -15.70 -30.04
N THR A 581 -21.82 -14.73 -30.42
CA THR A 581 -21.78 -13.41 -29.76
C THR A 581 -23.19 -12.82 -29.65
N PRO A 582 -23.67 -12.48 -28.44
CA PRO A 582 -24.96 -11.80 -28.24
C PRO A 582 -25.10 -10.54 -29.11
N GLU A 583 -26.27 -10.37 -29.72
CA GLU A 583 -26.52 -9.28 -30.69
C GLU A 583 -26.81 -7.92 -30.03
N ASP A 584 -27.02 -7.88 -28.70
CA ASP A 584 -27.34 -6.67 -27.95
C ASP A 584 -26.15 -5.72 -27.73
N GLY A 585 -24.94 -6.14 -28.14
CA GLY A 585 -23.71 -5.34 -28.06
C GLY A 585 -23.10 -5.26 -26.66
N THR A 586 -23.59 -6.04 -25.69
CA THR A 586 -23.11 -6.00 -24.30
C THR A 586 -21.97 -6.98 -24.02
N PHE A 587 -21.74 -7.96 -24.90
CA PHE A 587 -20.73 -9.00 -24.68
C PHE A 587 -19.31 -8.44 -24.55
N ARG A 588 -18.64 -8.72 -23.43
CA ARG A 588 -17.20 -8.55 -23.29
C ARG A 588 -16.46 -9.88 -23.29
N GLU A 589 -16.67 -10.72 -22.29
CA GLU A 589 -15.84 -11.90 -21.98
C GLU A 589 -16.49 -12.75 -20.87
N GLY A 590 -15.77 -13.72 -20.29
CA GLY A 590 -16.18 -14.50 -19.11
C GLY A 590 -17.50 -15.25 -19.31
N THR A 591 -17.55 -16.13 -20.31
CA THR A 591 -18.76 -16.91 -20.60
C THR A 591 -18.92 -18.07 -19.64
N GLU A 592 -20.15 -18.35 -19.24
CA GLU A 592 -20.51 -19.50 -18.42
C GLU A 592 -21.78 -20.16 -18.98
N VAL A 593 -21.78 -21.48 -19.14
CA VAL A 593 -22.91 -22.24 -19.69
C VAL A 593 -23.39 -23.33 -18.74
N PHE A 594 -24.67 -23.28 -18.37
CA PHE A 594 -25.30 -24.35 -17.59
C PHE A 594 -26.69 -24.73 -18.11
N PHE A 595 -27.18 -25.89 -17.69
CA PHE A 595 -28.49 -26.41 -18.08
C PHE A 595 -29.40 -26.63 -16.88
N ARG A 596 -30.63 -26.13 -16.97
CA ARG A 596 -31.66 -26.30 -15.94
C ARG A 596 -33.04 -26.42 -16.57
N ASN A 597 -33.81 -27.42 -16.16
CA ASN A 597 -35.22 -27.60 -16.54
C ASN A 597 -35.51 -27.50 -18.05
N GLY A 598 -34.65 -28.09 -18.88
CA GLY A 598 -34.86 -28.13 -20.33
C GLY A 598 -34.33 -26.93 -21.10
N LYS A 599 -33.67 -25.96 -20.43
CA LYS A 599 -33.11 -24.76 -21.06
C LYS A 599 -31.61 -24.65 -20.81
N TYR A 600 -30.89 -24.10 -21.77
CA TYR A 600 -29.49 -23.71 -21.65
C TYR A 600 -29.43 -22.23 -21.28
N TYR A 601 -28.59 -21.90 -20.31
CA TYR A 601 -28.32 -20.55 -19.84
C TYR A 601 -26.91 -20.19 -20.29
N PHE A 602 -26.77 -19.06 -20.95
CA PHE A 602 -25.49 -18.49 -21.36
C PHE A 602 -25.28 -17.19 -20.61
N LEU A 603 -24.31 -17.16 -19.71
CA LEU A 603 -23.92 -15.97 -18.97
C LEU A 603 -22.68 -15.36 -19.61
N TRP A 604 -22.52 -14.04 -19.48
CA TRP A 604 -21.31 -13.32 -19.90
C TRP A 604 -21.14 -12.03 -19.10
N SER A 605 -19.92 -11.50 -19.11
CA SER A 605 -19.62 -10.20 -18.52
C SER A 605 -19.76 -9.05 -19.52
N GLU A 606 -20.34 -7.94 -19.06
CA GLU A 606 -20.38 -6.65 -19.75
C GLU A 606 -19.39 -5.68 -19.10
N ASN A 607 -18.81 -4.77 -19.91
CA ASN A 607 -17.77 -3.80 -19.55
C ASN A 607 -16.40 -4.42 -19.28
N ASP A 608 -15.41 -3.57 -18.98
CA ASP A 608 -14.02 -3.98 -18.72
C ASP A 608 -13.87 -4.30 -17.23
N THR A 609 -13.07 -5.30 -16.87
CA THR A 609 -12.83 -5.67 -15.46
C THR A 609 -12.19 -4.54 -14.64
N ARG A 610 -11.69 -3.45 -15.23
CA ARG A 610 -11.26 -2.23 -14.48
C ARG A 610 -12.38 -1.22 -14.25
N SER A 611 -13.58 -1.49 -14.75
CA SER A 611 -14.76 -0.63 -14.57
C SER A 611 -15.53 -1.06 -13.33
N GLU A 612 -15.97 -0.09 -12.53
CA GLU A 612 -16.92 -0.37 -11.44
C GLU A 612 -18.26 -0.96 -11.94
N ASP A 613 -18.57 -0.77 -13.22
CA ASP A 613 -19.75 -1.29 -13.91
C ASP A 613 -19.53 -2.66 -14.56
N TYR A 614 -18.42 -3.35 -14.28
CA TYR A 614 -18.25 -4.75 -14.68
C TYR A 614 -19.35 -5.61 -14.02
N ARG A 615 -20.13 -6.34 -14.83
CA ARG A 615 -21.39 -6.98 -14.41
C ARG A 615 -21.75 -8.16 -15.29
N VAL A 616 -22.60 -9.07 -14.81
CA VAL A 616 -22.98 -10.30 -15.52
C VAL A 616 -24.37 -10.18 -16.13
N ARG A 617 -24.52 -10.66 -17.36
CA ARG A 617 -25.79 -10.81 -18.08
C ARG A 617 -26.03 -12.24 -18.49
N TYR A 618 -27.26 -12.56 -18.92
CA TYR A 618 -27.58 -13.88 -19.46
C TYR A 618 -28.49 -13.89 -20.69
N ALA A 619 -28.56 -15.05 -21.34
CA ALA A 619 -29.51 -15.40 -22.39
C ALA A 619 -29.93 -16.86 -22.26
N PHE A 620 -31.07 -17.19 -22.85
CA PHE A 620 -31.52 -18.56 -23.03
C PHE A 620 -31.07 -19.13 -24.38
N ALA A 621 -30.97 -20.45 -24.47
CA ALA A 621 -30.97 -21.17 -25.74
C ALA A 621 -31.71 -22.51 -25.62
N ASP A 622 -32.11 -23.07 -26.77
CA ASP A 622 -32.70 -24.41 -26.89
C ASP A 622 -31.66 -25.47 -27.30
N SER A 623 -30.41 -25.06 -27.53
CA SER A 623 -29.28 -25.95 -27.81
C SER A 623 -27.97 -25.37 -27.24
N PRO A 624 -26.95 -26.22 -26.98
CA PRO A 624 -25.65 -25.77 -26.49
C PRO A 624 -24.88 -24.93 -27.52
N MET A 625 -25.40 -24.76 -28.74
CA MET A 625 -24.81 -23.88 -29.76
C MET A 625 -25.81 -22.82 -30.25
N GLY A 626 -26.70 -22.36 -29.37
CA GLY A 626 -27.69 -21.32 -29.67
C GLY A 626 -28.82 -21.77 -30.61
N PRO A 627 -29.53 -20.82 -31.26
CA PRO A 627 -29.37 -19.36 -31.13
C PRO A 627 -29.67 -18.85 -29.72
N LEU A 628 -29.10 -17.69 -29.36
CA LEU A 628 -29.33 -17.05 -28.07
C LEU A 628 -30.60 -16.20 -28.12
N THR A 629 -31.42 -16.31 -27.07
CA THR A 629 -32.62 -15.50 -26.83
C THR A 629 -32.40 -14.68 -25.57
N ILE A 630 -32.20 -13.37 -25.74
CA ILE A 630 -31.89 -12.44 -24.65
C ILE A 630 -33.22 -11.95 -24.03
N PRO A 631 -33.49 -12.21 -22.73
CA PRO A 631 -34.66 -11.65 -22.07
C PRO A 631 -34.55 -10.12 -21.93
N GLU A 632 -35.68 -9.43 -21.77
CA GLU A 632 -35.70 -7.96 -21.62
C GLU A 632 -34.94 -7.51 -20.36
N ASP A 633 -35.17 -8.19 -19.24
CA ASP A 633 -34.35 -8.08 -18.03
C ASP A 633 -33.40 -9.27 -17.96
N ASN A 634 -32.15 -9.02 -18.35
CA ASN A 634 -31.12 -10.05 -18.42
C ASN A 634 -29.94 -9.81 -17.50
N LEU A 635 -30.06 -8.89 -16.53
CA LEU A 635 -28.98 -8.61 -15.59
C LEU A 635 -28.96 -9.69 -14.49
N VAL A 636 -27.83 -10.39 -14.34
CA VAL A 636 -27.66 -11.43 -13.32
C VAL A 636 -27.14 -10.82 -12.03
N ILE A 637 -26.04 -10.07 -12.08
CA ILE A 637 -25.45 -9.41 -10.91
C ILE A 637 -24.76 -8.11 -11.35
N ALA A 638 -24.79 -7.08 -10.51
CA ALA A 638 -24.13 -5.79 -10.71
C ALA A 638 -23.74 -5.18 -9.37
N LYS A 639 -22.92 -4.13 -9.40
CA LYS A 639 -22.46 -3.36 -8.23
C LYS A 639 -23.59 -3.00 -7.24
N ALA A 640 -23.22 -2.94 -5.97
CA ALA A 640 -24.03 -2.47 -4.85
C ALA A 640 -23.25 -1.38 -4.09
N PRO A 641 -23.24 -0.12 -4.59
CA PRO A 641 -22.41 0.96 -4.06
C PRO A 641 -22.69 1.27 -2.59
N GLU A 642 -23.94 1.10 -2.14
CA GLU A 642 -24.35 1.28 -0.75
C GLU A 642 -23.69 0.27 0.21
N LYS A 643 -23.17 -0.84 -0.33
CA LYS A 643 -22.38 -1.84 0.41
C LYS A 643 -20.88 -1.76 0.10
N GLY A 644 -20.44 -0.82 -0.73
CA GLY A 644 -19.05 -0.72 -1.20
C GLY A 644 -18.63 -1.85 -2.16
N ILE A 645 -19.58 -2.47 -2.87
CA ILE A 645 -19.33 -3.59 -3.79
C ILE A 645 -19.35 -3.09 -5.23
N TYR A 646 -18.26 -3.30 -5.97
CA TYR A 646 -18.07 -2.80 -7.33
C TYR A 646 -17.43 -3.86 -8.24
N GLY A 647 -17.67 -3.76 -9.56
CA GLY A 647 -17.01 -4.61 -10.56
C GLY A 647 -17.35 -6.10 -10.45
N THR A 648 -18.61 -6.44 -10.20
CA THR A 648 -19.12 -7.81 -10.00
C THR A 648 -19.31 -8.57 -11.31
N GLY A 649 -18.21 -8.92 -11.98
CA GLY A 649 -18.24 -9.70 -13.23
C GLY A 649 -17.33 -10.91 -13.18
N HIS A 650 -17.20 -11.57 -14.33
CA HIS A 650 -16.61 -12.90 -14.55
C HIS A 650 -17.09 -13.94 -13.53
N ASN A 651 -17.93 -14.86 -13.97
CA ASN A 651 -18.56 -15.82 -13.07
C ASN A 651 -18.44 -17.25 -13.55
N SER A 652 -18.65 -18.17 -12.62
CA SER A 652 -19.08 -19.55 -12.85
C SER A 652 -20.37 -19.82 -12.06
N VAL A 653 -21.05 -20.93 -12.31
CA VAL A 653 -22.28 -21.32 -11.62
C VAL A 653 -22.20 -22.77 -11.16
N ILE A 654 -22.53 -23.03 -9.90
CA ILE A 654 -22.57 -24.39 -9.35
C ILE A 654 -23.97 -24.77 -8.88
N GLN A 655 -24.38 -25.99 -9.24
CA GLN A 655 -25.52 -26.65 -8.65
C GLN A 655 -25.05 -27.50 -7.46
N VAL A 656 -25.74 -27.41 -6.32
CA VAL A 656 -25.53 -28.37 -5.23
C VAL A 656 -25.93 -29.76 -5.70
N PRO A 657 -25.07 -30.79 -5.56
CA PRO A 657 -25.35 -32.13 -6.06
C PRO A 657 -26.71 -32.64 -5.59
N GLU A 658 -27.47 -33.19 -6.54
CA GLU A 658 -28.79 -33.79 -6.32
C GLU A 658 -29.89 -32.82 -5.84
N LYS A 659 -29.65 -31.50 -5.84
CA LYS A 659 -30.62 -30.47 -5.43
C LYS A 659 -30.79 -29.40 -6.49
N ASP A 660 -31.99 -28.85 -6.60
CA ASP A 660 -32.25 -27.64 -7.41
C ASP A 660 -31.87 -26.37 -6.61
N GLU A 661 -30.62 -26.32 -6.16
CA GLU A 661 -30.03 -25.24 -5.37
C GLU A 661 -28.74 -24.80 -6.05
N TRP A 662 -28.62 -23.49 -6.31
CA TRP A 662 -27.61 -22.94 -7.22
C TRP A 662 -26.92 -21.73 -6.60
N TYR A 663 -25.65 -21.58 -6.92
CA TYR A 663 -24.82 -20.46 -6.49
C TYR A 663 -24.06 -19.88 -7.69
N ILE A 664 -23.91 -18.57 -7.70
CA ILE A 664 -22.99 -17.87 -8.60
C ILE A 664 -21.69 -17.62 -7.85
N VAL A 665 -20.57 -17.95 -8.48
CA VAL A 665 -19.23 -17.63 -7.99
C VAL A 665 -18.69 -16.55 -8.93
N TYR A 666 -18.23 -15.43 -8.41
CA TYR A 666 -17.82 -14.27 -9.22
C TYR A 666 -16.65 -13.55 -8.55
N HIS A 667 -16.06 -12.55 -9.21
CA HIS A 667 -15.13 -11.64 -8.53
C HIS A 667 -15.69 -10.23 -8.44
N ARG A 668 -15.16 -9.45 -7.50
CA ARG A 668 -15.39 -8.01 -7.38
C ARG A 668 -14.09 -7.27 -7.09
N PHE A 669 -14.09 -5.94 -7.14
CA PHE A 669 -12.95 -5.17 -6.62
C PHE A 669 -12.75 -5.47 -5.15
N THR A 670 -11.49 -5.50 -4.71
CA THR A 670 -11.21 -5.62 -3.27
C THR A 670 -11.93 -4.54 -2.48
N ARG A 671 -12.56 -4.91 -1.37
CA ARG A 671 -13.42 -4.02 -0.61
C ARG A 671 -12.78 -3.63 0.73
N PRO A 672 -12.88 -2.36 1.18
CA PRO A 672 -13.56 -1.23 0.54
C PRO A 672 -12.68 -0.44 -0.43
N HIS A 673 -11.36 -0.65 -0.39
CA HIS A 673 -10.39 0.28 -0.98
C HIS A 673 -10.25 0.17 -2.50
N GLY A 674 -10.68 -0.94 -3.11
CA GLY A 674 -10.48 -1.20 -4.53
C GLY A 674 -11.04 -0.10 -5.43
N ILE A 675 -12.15 0.54 -5.06
CA ILE A 675 -12.73 1.63 -5.85
C ILE A 675 -11.80 2.86 -5.97
N ALA A 676 -10.97 3.11 -4.95
CA ALA A 676 -10.01 4.21 -4.94
C ALA A 676 -8.70 3.88 -5.67
N MET A 677 -8.47 2.61 -6.05
CA MET A 677 -7.23 2.18 -6.73
C MET A 677 -7.20 2.54 -8.23
N GLY A 678 -8.25 3.17 -8.75
CA GLY A 678 -8.38 3.49 -10.17
C GLY A 678 -8.27 2.24 -11.04
N ARG A 679 -7.39 2.27 -12.06
CA ARG A 679 -7.23 1.12 -12.97
C ARG A 679 -6.67 -0.13 -12.29
N ALA A 680 -5.97 0.02 -11.15
CA ALA A 680 -5.39 -1.11 -10.44
C ALA A 680 -6.44 -2.00 -9.77
N ALA A 681 -7.65 -1.49 -9.56
CA ALA A 681 -8.79 -2.25 -9.05
C ALA A 681 -9.08 -3.51 -9.88
N GLY A 682 -8.91 -3.42 -11.20
CA GLY A 682 -9.17 -4.55 -12.11
C GLY A 682 -8.14 -5.69 -12.03
N PHE A 683 -7.03 -5.52 -11.30
CA PHE A 683 -6.09 -6.60 -10.97
C PHE A 683 -5.85 -6.72 -9.46
N HIS A 684 -6.78 -6.20 -8.65
CA HIS A 684 -6.85 -6.38 -7.20
C HIS A 684 -8.28 -6.79 -6.83
N ARG A 685 -8.68 -7.96 -7.31
CA ARG A 685 -10.03 -8.48 -7.17
C ARG A 685 -10.09 -9.57 -6.11
N GLU A 686 -11.30 -9.84 -5.63
CA GLU A 686 -11.57 -10.87 -4.63
C GLU A 686 -12.75 -11.73 -5.07
N VAL A 687 -12.66 -13.05 -4.83
CA VAL A 687 -13.67 -14.04 -5.22
C VAL A 687 -14.80 -14.07 -4.19
N CYS A 688 -16.05 -14.07 -4.67
CA CYS A 688 -17.28 -14.05 -3.88
C CYS A 688 -18.23 -15.17 -4.32
N ILE A 689 -19.11 -15.60 -3.42
CA ILE A 689 -20.18 -16.57 -3.70
C ILE A 689 -21.50 -16.00 -3.17
N ASP A 690 -22.54 -16.07 -4.00
CA ASP A 690 -23.90 -15.69 -3.63
C ASP A 690 -24.92 -16.68 -4.21
N ARG A 691 -26.11 -16.74 -3.62
CA ARG A 691 -27.18 -17.64 -4.06
C ARG A 691 -27.77 -17.18 -5.39
N LEU A 692 -27.88 -18.10 -6.36
CA LEU A 692 -28.56 -17.89 -7.63
C LEU A 692 -29.96 -18.49 -7.57
N THR A 693 -31.00 -17.70 -7.89
CA THR A 693 -32.38 -18.16 -7.84
C THR A 693 -33.13 -17.87 -9.14
N PHE A 694 -34.23 -18.58 -9.35
CA PHE A 694 -34.97 -18.57 -10.61
C PHE A 694 -36.46 -18.37 -10.37
N GLY A 695 -37.10 -17.57 -11.22
CA GLY A 695 -38.56 -17.43 -11.28
C GLY A 695 -39.25 -18.67 -11.85
N GLU A 696 -40.59 -18.67 -11.81
CA GLU A 696 -41.41 -19.79 -12.30
C GLU A 696 -41.24 -20.06 -13.81
N ASP A 697 -40.93 -19.03 -14.60
CA ASP A 697 -40.67 -19.11 -16.04
C ASP A 697 -39.22 -19.50 -16.39
N GLY A 698 -38.39 -19.67 -15.36
CA GLY A 698 -36.97 -19.97 -15.45
C GLY A 698 -36.08 -18.74 -15.61
N ALA A 699 -36.62 -17.51 -15.58
CA ALA A 699 -35.79 -16.31 -15.55
C ALA A 699 -34.89 -16.31 -14.31
N ILE A 700 -33.64 -15.87 -14.47
CA ILE A 700 -32.77 -15.61 -13.32
C ILE A 700 -33.34 -14.42 -12.57
N ILE A 701 -33.55 -14.58 -11.26
CA ILE A 701 -33.83 -13.46 -10.37
C ILE A 701 -32.48 -12.81 -10.08
N ARG A 702 -32.36 -11.51 -10.37
CA ARG A 702 -31.13 -10.75 -10.15
C ARG A 702 -30.57 -11.02 -8.75
N VAL A 703 -29.30 -11.40 -8.73
CA VAL A 703 -28.53 -11.63 -7.51
C VAL A 703 -28.15 -10.27 -6.94
N GLU A 704 -28.45 -10.07 -5.66
CA GLU A 704 -27.95 -8.95 -4.88
C GLU A 704 -26.63 -9.36 -4.25
N PRO A 705 -25.48 -8.77 -4.64
CA PRO A 705 -24.20 -9.17 -4.06
C PRO A 705 -24.15 -8.84 -2.56
N THR A 706 -23.49 -9.71 -1.80
CA THR A 706 -23.43 -9.59 -0.34
C THR A 706 -22.00 -9.59 0.21
N VAL A 707 -21.87 -9.18 1.46
CA VAL A 707 -20.65 -9.41 2.26
C VAL A 707 -20.82 -10.63 3.16
N GLU A 708 -22.07 -10.91 3.53
CA GLU A 708 -22.47 -12.07 4.31
C GLU A 708 -22.13 -13.38 3.58
N GLY A 709 -22.24 -13.41 2.25
CA GLY A 709 -22.06 -14.63 1.44
C GLY A 709 -23.19 -15.63 1.66
N ILE A 710 -22.84 -16.92 1.61
CA ILE A 710 -23.77 -18.05 1.73
C ILE A 710 -23.93 -18.55 3.17
#